data_AF-A0A535DAH6-F1
#
_entry.id   AF-A0A535DAH6-F1
#
_cell.length_a   1.000
_cell.length_b   1.000
_cell.length_c   1.000
_cell.angle_alpha   90.00
_cell.angle_beta   90.00
_cell.angle_gamma   90.00
#
_symmetry.space_group_name_H-M   'P 1'
#
loop_
_entity.id
_entity.type
_entity.pdbx_description
1 polymer ?
#
loop_
_entity_poly.entity_id
_entity_poly.type
_entity_poly.pdbx_seq_one_letter_code
_entity_poly.pdbx_strand_id
1 'polypeptide(L)'
;MKKIYTAALLLAAALVLAGLGRSAREADAHHLCPSTGSPLGPFNIQTYEAADYRNTYGHAMELAGFNGLFPEYSSFALPPIETGGREAGSSQATTPYVPPVILKAIAWLESSWAQASYDPLVQYGEVGPALISHDCGYGIMQITSGMQNVTGVPNLDQAMIGGHYAFNIARGARILADKWNIAPESRPLVGNRDPHIIENWYYALWGYNGFAFKNHPLNPSYNPARPPFSCGPSDDGLGHDSSQYPYQELVLGCVAHPPLRGGQQLWQPQPVQLPDLSAPEFAGPLSAANWDQCSLSGQCAAMDIPTPNPSHADPTTPGASRSQLLGTPAIAASVKQATIVAGPPSIQGQNTITISNAGSSLLAWRATSSAPWLKVSAHQGIALGNDLGAWTSTLTIFADVNGLGPGIYTGQLVVESLYASAAPLVVPVTLRVSLEGALLTGSGPEIYLISGGLRRHIPNPETFEARGWHWADVLHVADSVINSLPLGDPLPNILADGNLLAGSGPEVYVMQSGARRHVTSPEAFGACSYGWDAISHLPDLRLCQIPLGADLANAPCPRFVPGDGMLLQGSGPAVYVGRLGLKRHVPNPASFEGWGFRWGNIDRFPDSTINAITPGRPLLNVLDNGNLLRGSGPAVYVMQDGARRHVTGPDVMSACGYTFAAVHLVNDSRLQEIPLGADLAGPPCPQVSPPGGALLQGSDAAVYLMKGGLKRHIPDVVTMAAWGMRWGDVDRLADSTMMGIPGGQALLDALADGNLLKGDGPSIYVMDGGLRRHISSPEVMSACGYYFSSVRYVAQVLGISAGPDLNGPPCPRWIPPTGSLLKGTTDAVYIFDGAQKRHVASSTVFGACGYQWGNVNDVTDWVLETLPTGAPVSAQPCP
;
A
#
# COMPACT_ATOMS: atom_id res chain seq x y z
N MET A 1 -17.09 25.12 57.21
CA MET A 1 -17.07 24.21 56.04
C MET A 1 -17.65 24.87 54.77
N LYS A 2 -17.08 26.01 54.36
CA LYS A 2 -17.39 26.73 53.12
C LYS A 2 -16.10 27.44 52.72
N LYS A 3 -15.14 26.70 52.13
CA LYS A 3 -13.92 27.27 51.50
C LYS A 3 -13.04 26.26 50.73
N ILE A 4 -13.56 25.08 50.36
CA ILE A 4 -12.78 24.08 49.58
C ILE A 4 -13.49 23.69 48.24
N TYR A 5 -14.69 24.21 47.97
CA TYR A 5 -15.46 23.84 46.75
C TYR A 5 -15.43 24.86 45.60
N THR A 6 -14.55 25.87 45.63
CA THR A 6 -14.45 26.87 44.54
C THR A 6 -13.16 26.84 43.73
N ALA A 7 -12.17 26.04 44.13
CA ALA A 7 -10.91 25.88 43.37
C ALA A 7 -10.95 24.70 42.37
N ALA A 8 -11.84 23.72 42.58
CA ALA A 8 -11.89 22.52 41.74
C ALA A 8 -12.69 22.70 40.43
N LEU A 9 -13.59 23.69 40.33
CA LEU A 9 -14.33 23.96 39.09
C LEU A 9 -13.58 24.85 38.08
N LEU A 10 -12.56 25.60 38.51
CA LEU A 10 -11.77 26.47 37.63
C LEU A 10 -10.58 25.74 36.97
N LEU A 11 -10.10 24.62 37.55
CA LEU A 11 -9.06 23.80 36.92
C LEU A 11 -9.63 22.79 35.90
N ALA A 12 -10.89 22.35 36.07
CA ALA A 12 -11.55 21.43 35.14
C ALA A 12 -12.01 22.10 33.84
N ALA A 13 -12.25 23.42 33.84
CA ALA A 13 -12.52 24.18 32.61
C ALA A 13 -11.24 24.51 31.81
N ALA A 14 -10.06 24.50 32.46
CA ALA A 14 -8.79 24.82 31.82
C ALA A 14 -8.10 23.61 31.14
N LEU A 15 -8.45 22.38 31.53
CA LEU A 15 -7.82 21.15 30.99
C LEU A 15 -8.65 20.41 29.93
N VAL A 16 -9.87 20.85 29.62
CA VAL A 16 -10.66 20.37 28.47
C VAL A 16 -10.44 21.25 27.21
N LEU A 17 -9.69 22.35 27.33
CA LEU A 17 -9.37 23.27 26.22
C LEU A 17 -7.98 23.03 25.58
N ALA A 18 -7.24 22.00 26.00
CA ALA A 18 -5.86 21.76 25.57
C ALA A 18 -5.64 20.47 24.72
N GLY A 19 -6.71 19.72 24.39
CA GLY A 19 -6.59 18.40 23.73
C GLY A 19 -7.40 18.21 22.45
N LEU A 20 -8.11 19.24 21.97
CA LEU A 20 -8.68 19.25 20.63
C LEU A 20 -7.82 20.22 19.83
N GLY A 21 -7.09 19.69 18.84
CA GLY A 21 -6.39 20.51 17.87
C GLY A 21 -7.36 21.57 17.37
N ARG A 22 -7.02 22.84 17.65
CA ARG A 22 -7.69 23.98 17.03
C ARG A 22 -7.49 23.79 15.53
N SER A 23 -8.48 23.22 14.85
CA SER A 23 -8.81 23.75 13.54
C SER A 23 -9.05 25.23 13.81
N ALA A 24 -8.19 26.08 13.24
CA ALA A 24 -8.51 27.47 13.13
C ALA A 24 -9.85 27.51 12.40
N ARG A 25 -10.95 27.72 13.13
CA ARG A 25 -12.11 28.36 12.52
C ARG A 25 -11.62 29.77 12.23
N GLU A 26 -11.07 29.92 11.03
CA GLU A 26 -10.92 31.22 10.39
C GLU A 26 -12.24 31.94 10.56
N ALA A 27 -12.20 33.10 11.22
CA ALA A 27 -13.30 34.02 11.14
C ALA A 27 -13.37 34.43 9.67
N ASP A 28 -14.22 33.77 8.88
CA ASP A 28 -14.53 34.14 7.51
C ASP A 28 -15.04 35.58 7.51
N ALA A 29 -14.14 36.55 7.34
CA ALA A 29 -14.49 37.74 6.61
C ALA A 29 -14.88 37.23 5.22
N HIS A 30 -16.18 37.04 4.98
CA HIS A 30 -16.66 36.56 3.69
C HIS A 30 -16.17 37.51 2.61
N HIS A 31 -15.07 37.17 1.95
CA HIS A 31 -14.63 37.86 0.76
C HIS A 31 -15.79 37.80 -0.24
N LEU A 32 -16.14 38.93 -0.86
CA LEU A 32 -17.12 39.00 -1.95
C LEU A 32 -16.57 38.42 -3.27
N CYS A 33 -15.61 37.49 -3.18
CA CYS A 33 -15.03 36.73 -4.29
C CYS A 33 -16.06 36.09 -5.23
N PRO A 34 -17.21 35.56 -4.77
CA PRO A 34 -18.23 35.06 -5.69
C PRO A 34 -18.73 36.14 -6.67
N SER A 35 -18.80 37.40 -6.23
CA SER A 35 -19.22 38.54 -7.06
C SER A 35 -18.22 38.89 -8.17
N THR A 36 -16.98 38.41 -8.07
CA THR A 36 -15.92 38.59 -9.08
C THR A 36 -15.63 37.32 -9.89
N GLY A 37 -16.49 36.30 -9.77
CA GLY A 37 -16.39 35.05 -10.51
C GLY A 37 -15.53 33.98 -9.83
N SER A 38 -15.23 34.14 -8.54
CA SER A 38 -14.47 33.19 -7.71
C SER A 38 -15.38 32.51 -6.68
N PRO A 39 -16.26 31.58 -7.09
CA PRO A 39 -17.22 30.94 -6.19
C PRO A 39 -16.56 30.07 -5.11
N LEU A 40 -15.30 29.66 -5.30
CA LEU A 40 -14.53 28.87 -4.33
C LEU A 40 -13.68 29.74 -3.38
N GLY A 41 -13.92 31.05 -3.34
CA GLY A 41 -13.11 31.97 -2.55
C GLY A 41 -11.73 32.24 -3.17
N PRO A 42 -10.80 32.87 -2.44
CA PRO A 42 -9.46 33.15 -2.95
C PRO A 42 -8.60 31.89 -3.06
N PHE A 43 -7.56 31.95 -3.91
CA PHE A 43 -6.50 30.96 -3.93
C PHE A 43 -5.58 31.16 -2.72
N ASN A 44 -5.13 30.07 -2.10
CA ASN A 44 -4.05 30.11 -1.12
C ASN A 44 -2.71 30.18 -1.86
N ILE A 45 -2.13 31.38 -1.94
CA ILE A 45 -0.90 31.67 -2.66
C ILE A 45 0.13 32.27 -1.71
N GLN A 46 1.35 31.77 -1.76
CA GLN A 46 2.52 32.32 -1.06
C GLN A 46 3.32 33.24 -1.99
N THR A 47 3.91 34.28 -1.42
CA THR A 47 4.77 35.24 -2.11
C THR A 47 5.91 35.71 -1.20
N TYR A 48 6.80 36.52 -1.75
CA TYR A 48 7.89 37.16 -1.02
C TYR A 48 7.67 38.67 -1.01
N GLU A 49 7.68 39.26 0.17
CA GLU A 49 7.62 40.70 0.36
C GLU A 49 9.06 41.25 0.32
N ALA A 50 9.41 42.01 -0.71
CA ALA A 50 10.81 42.37 -0.97
C ALA A 50 11.42 43.20 0.16
N ALA A 51 12.60 42.81 0.67
CA ALA A 51 13.29 43.59 1.72
C ALA A 51 13.61 45.02 1.26
N ASP A 52 14.16 45.17 0.04
CA ASP A 52 14.35 46.46 -0.63
C ASP A 52 13.14 46.79 -1.52
N TYR A 53 11.95 46.86 -0.92
CA TYR A 53 10.71 47.09 -1.65
C TYR A 53 10.72 48.37 -2.50
N ARG A 54 11.39 49.44 -2.02
CA ARG A 54 11.41 50.73 -2.72
C ARG A 54 12.04 50.61 -4.09
N ASN A 55 13.25 50.05 -4.16
CA ASN A 55 13.95 49.90 -5.43
C ASN A 55 13.36 48.73 -6.23
N THR A 56 13.05 47.61 -5.57
CA THR A 56 12.55 46.41 -6.24
C THR A 56 11.23 46.68 -6.96
N TYR A 57 10.21 47.20 -6.25
CA TYR A 57 8.91 47.48 -6.86
C TYR A 57 8.96 48.72 -7.75
N GLY A 58 9.69 49.75 -7.35
CA GLY A 58 9.90 50.96 -8.16
C GLY A 58 10.46 50.63 -9.55
N HIS A 59 11.58 49.91 -9.61
CA HIS A 59 12.19 49.50 -10.89
C HIS A 59 11.33 48.49 -11.65
N ALA A 60 10.58 47.62 -10.96
CA ALA A 60 9.64 46.72 -11.62
C ALA A 60 8.54 47.48 -12.36
N MET A 61 7.97 48.52 -11.74
CA MET A 61 6.96 49.38 -12.38
C MET A 61 7.53 50.18 -13.54
N GLU A 62 8.79 50.63 -13.44
CA GLU A 62 9.48 51.26 -14.55
C GLU A 62 9.66 50.31 -15.72
N LEU A 63 10.22 49.13 -15.48
CA LEU A 63 10.36 48.11 -16.53
C LEU A 63 9.00 47.71 -17.11
N ALA A 64 7.95 47.57 -16.29
CA ALA A 64 6.61 47.25 -16.77
C ALA A 64 6.08 48.33 -17.72
N GLY A 65 6.29 49.61 -17.40
CA GLY A 65 5.89 50.74 -18.24
C GLY A 65 6.51 50.70 -19.63
N PHE A 66 7.72 50.15 -19.77
CA PHE A 66 8.42 49.98 -21.05
C PHE A 66 8.31 48.55 -21.63
N ASN A 67 7.36 47.73 -21.17
CA ASN A 67 7.20 46.32 -21.58
C ASN A 67 8.47 45.45 -21.36
N GLY A 68 9.31 45.82 -20.40
CA GLY A 68 10.63 45.23 -20.14
C GLY A 68 10.63 44.04 -19.19
N LEU A 69 9.50 43.70 -18.56
CA LEU A 69 9.42 42.59 -17.59
C LEU A 69 9.23 41.23 -18.25
N PHE A 70 8.19 41.06 -19.08
CA PHE A 70 7.77 39.77 -19.63
C PHE A 70 7.18 39.89 -21.06
N PRO A 71 7.88 40.52 -22.01
CA PRO A 71 7.38 40.72 -23.37
C PRO A 71 7.10 39.40 -24.12
N GLU A 72 7.70 38.29 -23.69
CA GLU A 72 7.52 36.98 -24.30
C GLU A 72 6.21 36.26 -23.91
N TYR A 73 5.52 36.71 -22.85
CA TYR A 73 4.28 36.08 -22.38
C TYR A 73 3.09 36.99 -22.67
N SER A 74 2.22 36.61 -23.60
CA SER A 74 1.10 37.45 -24.07
C SER A 74 0.14 37.92 -22.96
N SER A 75 0.01 37.15 -21.88
CA SER A 75 -0.82 37.53 -20.71
C SER A 75 -0.25 38.69 -19.90
N PHE A 76 1.05 38.99 -20.07
CA PHE A 76 1.82 39.97 -19.29
C PHE A 76 2.46 41.06 -20.16
N ALA A 77 2.75 40.76 -21.43
CA ALA A 77 3.34 41.69 -22.37
C ALA A 77 2.37 42.82 -22.70
N LEU A 78 2.82 44.08 -22.65
CA LEU A 78 2.02 45.22 -23.09
C LEU A 78 1.67 45.07 -24.59
N PRO A 79 0.41 45.38 -24.98
CA PRO A 79 0.04 45.44 -26.38
C PRO A 79 0.68 46.68 -27.03
N PRO A 80 0.71 46.75 -28.37
CA PRO A 80 0.85 48.03 -29.06
C PRO A 80 -0.16 49.04 -28.50
N ILE A 81 0.28 50.28 -28.26
CA ILE A 81 -0.57 51.30 -27.62
C ILE A 81 -1.18 52.17 -28.69
N GLU A 82 -2.51 52.19 -28.77
CA GLU A 82 -3.23 52.94 -29.78
C GLU A 82 -3.13 54.45 -29.54
N THR A 83 -3.04 55.23 -30.61
CA THR A 83 -2.85 56.68 -30.53
C THR A 83 -3.63 57.40 -31.64
N GLY A 84 -3.67 58.73 -31.59
CA GLY A 84 -4.43 59.58 -32.49
C GLY A 84 -5.84 59.89 -31.98
N GLY A 85 -6.46 60.91 -32.57
CA GLY A 85 -7.86 61.27 -32.30
C GLY A 85 -8.85 60.19 -32.79
N ARG A 86 -10.14 60.41 -32.54
CA ARG A 86 -11.21 59.42 -32.83
C ARG A 86 -11.24 58.94 -34.28
N GLU A 87 -11.00 59.83 -35.24
CA GLU A 87 -10.95 59.52 -36.68
C GLU A 87 -9.84 58.51 -37.05
N ALA A 88 -8.80 58.37 -36.21
CA ALA A 88 -7.74 57.39 -36.40
C ALA A 88 -8.14 55.96 -35.97
N GLY A 89 -9.20 55.81 -35.15
CA GLY A 89 -9.60 54.52 -34.57
C GLY A 89 -8.45 53.77 -33.90
N SER A 90 -8.51 52.44 -33.92
CA SER A 90 -7.40 51.53 -33.54
C SER A 90 -6.31 51.34 -34.61
N SER A 91 -6.28 52.16 -35.67
CA SER A 91 -5.37 51.93 -36.82
C SER A 91 -3.95 52.48 -36.62
N GLN A 92 -3.75 53.37 -35.66
CA GLN A 92 -2.45 53.95 -35.32
C GLN A 92 -2.03 53.47 -33.93
N ALA A 93 -0.83 52.91 -33.83
CA ALA A 93 -0.27 52.46 -32.57
C ALA A 93 1.22 52.82 -32.47
N THR A 94 1.69 53.03 -31.25
CA THR A 94 3.09 53.28 -30.92
C THR A 94 3.70 52.07 -30.20
N THR A 95 5.01 52.15 -29.98
CA THR A 95 5.73 51.19 -29.15
C THR A 95 5.06 51.09 -27.76
N PRO A 96 4.91 49.88 -27.21
CA PRO A 96 4.27 49.70 -25.91
C PRO A 96 4.89 50.58 -24.81
N TYR A 97 4.06 51.45 -24.24
CA TYR A 97 4.45 52.40 -23.21
C TYR A 97 3.28 52.74 -22.28
N VAL A 98 3.52 52.69 -20.98
CA VAL A 98 2.65 53.23 -19.93
C VAL A 98 3.53 54.07 -19.01
N PRO A 99 3.18 55.33 -18.68
CA PRO A 99 3.95 56.16 -17.76
C PRO A 99 4.26 55.44 -16.44
N PRO A 100 5.54 55.14 -16.13
CA PRO A 100 5.91 54.49 -14.87
C PRO A 100 5.34 55.15 -13.62
N VAL A 101 5.25 56.49 -13.60
CA VAL A 101 4.71 57.23 -12.45
C VAL A 101 3.23 56.92 -12.19
N ILE A 102 2.45 56.63 -13.24
CA ILE A 102 1.07 56.19 -13.12
C ILE A 102 1.02 54.80 -12.45
N LEU A 103 1.86 53.87 -12.89
CA LEU A 103 1.92 52.53 -12.30
C LEU A 103 2.30 52.59 -10.81
N LYS A 104 3.24 53.48 -10.45
CA LYS A 104 3.65 53.76 -9.07
C LYS A 104 2.49 54.28 -8.20
N ALA A 105 1.71 55.22 -8.74
CA ALA A 105 0.55 55.76 -8.05
C ALA A 105 -0.58 54.72 -7.89
N ILE A 106 -0.87 53.93 -8.93
CA ILE A 106 -1.84 52.82 -8.87
C ILE A 106 -1.40 51.81 -7.81
N ALA A 107 -0.19 51.28 -7.89
CA ALA A 107 0.33 50.33 -6.90
C ALA A 107 0.21 50.85 -5.46
N TRP A 108 0.40 52.16 -5.25
CA TRP A 108 0.25 52.76 -3.93
C TRP A 108 -1.21 52.79 -3.46
N LEU A 109 -2.14 53.22 -4.33
CA LEU A 109 -3.56 53.27 -3.99
C LEU A 109 -4.16 51.87 -3.79
N GLU A 110 -3.70 50.90 -4.58
CA GLU A 110 -4.21 49.53 -4.55
C GLU A 110 -3.68 48.73 -3.35
N SER A 111 -2.42 48.90 -2.96
CA SER A 111 -1.79 48.05 -1.94
C SER A 111 -0.83 48.76 -0.99
N SER A 112 -0.60 50.06 -1.15
CA SER A 112 0.49 50.79 -0.49
C SER A 112 1.88 50.19 -0.76
N TRP A 113 2.08 49.68 -1.99
CA TRP A 113 3.27 48.94 -2.46
C TRP A 113 3.54 47.64 -1.69
N ALA A 114 2.51 46.83 -1.43
CA ALA A 114 2.66 45.51 -0.79
C ALA A 114 2.21 44.39 -1.73
N GLN A 115 3.01 43.33 -1.84
CA GLN A 115 2.66 42.12 -2.57
C GLN A 115 2.04 41.06 -1.64
N ALA A 116 2.46 41.05 -0.37
CA ALA A 116 2.09 40.10 0.66
C ALA A 116 1.09 40.68 1.67
N SER A 117 0.44 39.78 2.42
CA SER A 117 -0.70 40.11 3.27
C SER A 117 -0.36 41.07 4.42
N TYR A 118 -1.34 41.91 4.77
CA TYR A 118 -1.35 42.69 6.01
C TYR A 118 -1.99 41.93 7.19
N ASP A 119 -2.75 40.87 6.92
CA ASP A 119 -3.34 39.99 7.93
C ASP A 119 -3.38 38.53 7.42
N PRO A 120 -2.55 37.62 7.95
CA PRO A 120 -1.47 37.93 8.89
C PRO A 120 -0.45 38.88 8.25
N LEU A 121 0.11 39.79 9.04
CA LEU A 121 1.12 40.74 8.56
C LEU A 121 2.39 40.00 8.12
N VAL A 122 2.78 40.17 6.87
CA VAL A 122 4.07 39.75 6.33
C VAL A 122 5.00 40.96 6.26
N GLN A 123 6.15 40.90 6.94
CA GLN A 123 7.09 42.02 6.93
C GLN A 123 7.93 42.03 5.65
N TYR A 124 8.46 43.20 5.27
CA TYR A 124 9.46 43.30 4.21
C TYR A 124 10.67 42.41 4.53
N GLY A 125 11.03 41.56 3.58
CA GLY A 125 12.06 40.53 3.71
C GLY A 125 11.53 39.16 4.10
N GLU A 126 10.22 38.99 4.32
CA GLU A 126 9.61 37.72 4.70
C GLU A 126 8.83 37.07 3.56
N VAL A 127 8.59 35.78 3.73
CA VAL A 127 7.71 34.97 2.87
C VAL A 127 6.40 34.75 3.61
N GLY A 128 5.28 34.90 2.91
CA GLY A 128 3.97 34.65 3.49
C GLY A 128 2.84 34.69 2.45
N PRO A 129 1.58 34.69 2.90
CA PRO A 129 0.43 34.77 2.01
C PRO A 129 0.47 36.03 1.14
N ALA A 130 0.02 35.93 -0.11
CA ALA A 130 -0.18 37.09 -0.96
C ALA A 130 -1.24 38.04 -0.40
N LEU A 131 -1.12 39.34 -0.69
CA LEU A 131 -2.15 40.32 -0.37
C LEU A 131 -3.39 40.04 -1.22
N ILE A 132 -4.52 39.80 -0.57
CA ILE A 132 -5.78 39.50 -1.25
C ILE A 132 -6.88 40.42 -0.73
N SER A 133 -7.45 41.26 -1.59
CA SER A 133 -8.57 42.13 -1.22
C SER A 133 -9.86 41.35 -0.99
N HIS A 134 -10.83 42.05 -0.41
CA HIS A 134 -12.19 41.55 -0.19
C HIS A 134 -12.89 41.06 -1.47
N ASP A 135 -12.55 41.58 -2.64
CA ASP A 135 -13.12 41.19 -3.94
C ASP A 135 -12.22 40.22 -4.74
N CYS A 136 -11.25 39.55 -4.10
CA CYS A 136 -10.31 38.63 -4.73
C CYS A 136 -9.35 39.31 -5.75
N GLY A 137 -8.95 40.56 -5.50
CA GLY A 137 -7.78 41.18 -6.15
C GLY A 137 -6.50 40.71 -5.49
N TYR A 138 -5.45 40.41 -6.29
CA TYR A 138 -4.20 39.84 -5.78
C TYR A 138 -3.03 40.81 -5.93
N GLY A 139 -2.20 40.89 -4.90
CA GLY A 139 -0.86 41.49 -4.91
C GLY A 139 -0.82 43.00 -5.12
N ILE A 140 0.35 43.50 -5.48
CA ILE A 140 0.67 44.93 -5.45
C ILE A 140 -0.22 45.81 -6.35
N MET A 141 -0.73 45.27 -7.46
CA MET A 141 -1.63 45.95 -8.39
C MET A 141 -3.11 45.54 -8.22
N GLN A 142 -3.43 44.72 -7.21
CA GLN A 142 -4.78 44.20 -6.91
C GLN A 142 -5.48 43.60 -8.14
N ILE A 143 -4.83 42.61 -8.75
CA ILE A 143 -5.30 41.99 -10.00
C ILE A 143 -6.48 41.06 -9.75
N THR A 144 -7.68 41.44 -10.22
CA THR A 144 -8.88 40.58 -10.20
C THR A 144 -9.15 39.90 -11.56
N SER A 145 -8.81 40.57 -12.66
CA SER A 145 -9.14 40.11 -14.02
C SER A 145 -8.26 38.92 -14.48
N GLY A 146 -8.87 37.74 -14.62
CA GLY A 146 -8.18 36.48 -14.93
C GLY A 146 -7.81 35.65 -13.69
N MET A 147 -8.12 36.14 -12.48
CA MET A 147 -7.82 35.48 -11.21
C MET A 147 -9.02 34.69 -10.64
N GLN A 148 -10.01 34.36 -11.47
CA GLN A 148 -11.20 33.62 -11.05
C GLN A 148 -10.85 32.21 -10.54
N ASN A 149 -11.23 31.92 -9.28
CA ASN A 149 -11.08 30.61 -8.66
C ASN A 149 -12.35 29.77 -8.81
N VAL A 150 -12.40 28.98 -9.88
CA VAL A 150 -13.52 28.09 -10.20
C VAL A 150 -13.21 26.60 -10.00
N THR A 151 -11.94 26.24 -9.82
CA THR A 151 -11.48 24.83 -9.69
C THR A 151 -10.79 24.53 -8.37
N GLY A 152 -10.39 25.54 -7.59
CA GLY A 152 -9.51 25.39 -6.41
C GLY A 152 -8.03 25.23 -6.76
N VAL A 153 -7.68 25.12 -8.05
CA VAL A 153 -6.32 24.91 -8.53
C VAL A 153 -5.93 26.07 -9.46
N PRO A 154 -4.96 26.94 -9.07
CA PRO A 154 -4.54 28.04 -9.93
C PRO A 154 -3.91 27.50 -11.22
N ASN A 155 -4.15 28.16 -12.35
CA ASN A 155 -3.36 27.95 -13.56
C ASN A 155 -1.97 28.61 -13.41
N LEU A 156 -1.10 28.44 -14.40
CA LEU A 156 0.29 28.93 -14.31
C LEU A 156 0.35 30.47 -14.20
N ASP A 157 -0.43 31.20 -14.99
CA ASP A 157 -0.48 32.66 -14.91
C ASP A 157 -0.98 33.14 -13.54
N GLN A 158 -2.03 32.52 -13.01
CA GLN A 158 -2.59 32.83 -11.70
C GLN A 158 -1.58 32.59 -10.57
N ALA A 159 -0.84 31.48 -10.64
CA ALA A 159 0.23 31.18 -9.69
C ALA A 159 1.37 32.21 -9.75
N MET A 160 1.71 32.72 -10.94
CA MET A 160 2.73 33.76 -11.10
C MET A 160 2.25 35.14 -10.63
N ILE A 161 1.01 35.53 -10.96
CA ILE A 161 0.41 36.82 -10.56
C ILE A 161 0.37 36.97 -9.04
N GLY A 162 -0.07 35.94 -8.32
CA GLY A 162 -0.11 36.00 -6.86
C GLY A 162 1.27 35.75 -6.23
N GLY A 163 2.08 34.87 -6.83
CA GLY A 163 3.34 34.43 -6.24
C GLY A 163 4.53 35.37 -6.46
N HIS A 164 4.51 36.21 -7.50
CA HIS A 164 5.66 37.01 -7.90
C HIS A 164 5.29 38.46 -8.24
N TYR A 165 5.84 39.42 -7.49
CA TYR A 165 5.55 40.85 -7.63
C TYR A 165 5.68 41.37 -9.08
N ALA A 166 6.74 40.98 -9.81
CA ALA A 166 6.93 41.46 -11.19
C ALA A 166 5.85 40.97 -12.16
N PHE A 167 5.34 39.73 -12.02
CA PHE A 167 4.25 39.24 -12.86
C PHE A 167 2.94 39.96 -12.51
N ASN A 168 2.73 40.27 -11.22
CA ASN A 168 1.62 41.09 -10.76
C ASN A 168 1.65 42.49 -11.40
N ILE A 169 2.80 43.16 -11.33
CA ILE A 169 3.01 44.51 -11.89
C ILE A 169 2.87 44.51 -13.41
N ALA A 170 3.48 43.56 -14.11
CA ALA A 170 3.35 43.41 -15.55
C ALA A 170 1.87 43.19 -15.95
N ARG A 171 1.14 42.36 -15.20
CA ARG A 171 -0.28 42.12 -15.44
C ARG A 171 -1.12 43.39 -15.21
N GLY A 172 -0.82 44.17 -14.17
CA GLY A 172 -1.49 45.45 -13.91
C GLY A 172 -1.24 46.47 -15.03
N ALA A 173 0.02 46.60 -15.46
CA ALA A 173 0.37 47.47 -16.59
C ALA A 173 -0.32 47.03 -17.88
N ARG A 174 -0.38 45.71 -18.14
CA ARG A 174 -1.13 45.14 -19.27
C ARG A 174 -2.62 45.49 -19.19
N ILE A 175 -3.25 45.30 -18.03
CA ILE A 175 -4.67 45.63 -17.86
C ILE A 175 -4.92 47.12 -18.14
N LEU A 176 -4.07 48.01 -17.64
CA LEU A 176 -4.20 49.45 -17.90
C LEU A 176 -4.05 49.79 -19.39
N ALA A 177 -3.08 49.18 -20.08
CA ALA A 177 -2.93 49.31 -21.52
C ALA A 177 -4.14 48.76 -22.30
N ASP A 178 -4.70 47.63 -21.85
CA ASP A 178 -5.94 47.11 -22.42
C ASP A 178 -7.08 48.11 -22.20
N LYS A 179 -7.21 48.75 -21.03
CA LYS A 179 -8.23 49.79 -20.79
C LYS A 179 -8.06 51.01 -21.70
N TRP A 180 -6.82 51.41 -21.96
CA TRP A 180 -6.50 52.48 -22.89
C TRP A 180 -6.96 52.15 -24.32
N ASN A 181 -6.63 50.96 -24.82
CA ASN A 181 -6.96 50.50 -26.17
C ASN A 181 -8.45 50.20 -26.39
N ILE A 182 -9.32 50.37 -25.38
CA ILE A 182 -10.78 50.29 -25.59
C ILE A 182 -11.31 51.60 -26.22
N ALA A 183 -10.58 52.71 -26.06
CA ALA A 183 -10.88 53.97 -26.73
C ALA A 183 -10.22 54.00 -28.11
N PRO A 184 -10.86 54.60 -29.15
CA PRO A 184 -12.11 55.36 -29.07
C PRO A 184 -13.38 54.51 -29.19
N GLU A 185 -13.28 53.23 -29.57
CA GLU A 185 -14.39 52.43 -30.09
C GLU A 185 -15.51 52.24 -29.08
N SER A 186 -15.17 52.05 -27.80
CA SER A 186 -16.16 51.85 -26.74
C SER A 186 -15.83 52.59 -25.44
N ARG A 187 -14.83 53.48 -25.47
CA ARG A 187 -14.50 54.41 -24.38
C ARG A 187 -14.18 55.80 -24.92
N PRO A 188 -14.41 56.85 -24.12
CA PRO A 188 -14.01 58.21 -24.49
C PRO A 188 -12.49 58.36 -24.45
N LEU A 189 -12.00 59.39 -25.13
CA LEU A 189 -10.58 59.70 -25.20
C LEU A 189 -10.26 61.10 -24.69
N VAL A 190 -8.99 61.31 -24.38
CA VAL A 190 -8.43 62.63 -24.05
C VAL A 190 -7.51 63.07 -25.18
N GLY A 191 -7.77 64.25 -25.75
CA GLY A 191 -6.99 64.86 -26.81
C GLY A 191 -6.78 63.94 -28.02
N ASN A 192 -5.52 63.56 -28.27
CA ASN A 192 -5.15 62.65 -29.36
C ASN A 192 -4.63 61.29 -28.84
N ARG A 193 -4.93 60.90 -27.60
CA ARG A 193 -4.39 59.66 -26.98
C ARG A 193 -2.88 59.56 -27.19
N ASP A 194 -2.13 60.60 -26.85
CA ASP A 194 -0.67 60.49 -26.80
C ASP A 194 -0.28 59.77 -25.50
N PRO A 195 0.26 58.53 -25.54
CA PRO A 195 0.55 57.76 -24.34
C PRO A 195 1.73 58.32 -23.54
N HIS A 196 2.51 59.24 -24.11
CA HIS A 196 3.59 59.93 -23.39
C HIS A 196 3.11 61.09 -22.53
N ILE A 197 1.86 61.51 -22.67
CA ILE A 197 1.25 62.58 -21.87
C ILE A 197 0.44 61.97 -20.72
N ILE A 198 0.79 62.29 -19.48
CA ILE A 198 0.19 61.73 -18.26
C ILE A 198 -1.32 61.97 -18.24
N GLU A 199 -1.76 63.19 -18.55
CA GLU A 199 -3.17 63.59 -18.51
C GLU A 199 -4.04 62.80 -19.49
N ASN A 200 -3.46 62.29 -20.60
CA ASN A 200 -4.24 61.56 -21.59
C ASN A 200 -4.75 60.20 -21.07
N TRP A 201 -4.17 59.69 -19.97
CA TRP A 201 -4.56 58.42 -19.36
C TRP A 201 -5.84 58.51 -18.51
N TYR A 202 -6.43 59.71 -18.34
CA TYR A 202 -7.57 59.96 -17.45
C TYR A 202 -8.70 58.91 -17.53
N TYR A 203 -9.16 58.58 -18.73
CA TYR A 203 -10.24 57.58 -18.90
C TYR A 203 -9.77 56.13 -18.73
N ALA A 204 -8.52 55.82 -19.08
CA ALA A 204 -7.95 54.50 -18.82
C ALA A 204 -7.80 54.25 -17.31
N LEU A 205 -7.41 55.28 -16.56
CA LEU A 205 -7.34 55.27 -15.09
C LEU A 205 -8.72 55.04 -14.48
N TRP A 206 -9.74 55.78 -14.93
CA TRP A 206 -11.12 55.51 -14.53
C TRP A 206 -11.51 54.06 -14.85
N GLY A 207 -11.15 53.56 -16.04
CA GLY A 207 -11.38 52.18 -16.44
C GLY A 207 -10.66 51.12 -15.60
N TYR A 208 -9.52 51.44 -14.99
CA TYR A 208 -8.72 50.51 -14.18
C TYR A 208 -9.47 50.08 -12.91
N ASN A 209 -9.99 51.06 -12.15
CA ASN A 209 -10.85 50.80 -10.98
C ASN A 209 -12.32 50.52 -11.33
N GLY A 210 -12.62 50.43 -12.63
CA GLY A 210 -13.97 50.23 -13.17
C GLY A 210 -14.58 51.51 -13.73
N PHE A 211 -14.93 51.46 -15.01
CA PHE A 211 -15.61 52.54 -15.73
C PHE A 211 -17.10 52.63 -15.30
N ALA A 212 -17.33 53.15 -14.09
CA ALA A 212 -18.63 53.25 -13.44
C ALA A 212 -18.91 54.66 -12.93
N PHE A 213 -20.20 55.01 -12.79
CA PHE A 213 -20.64 56.36 -12.39
C PHE A 213 -20.14 56.78 -11.00
N LYS A 214 -19.89 55.81 -10.10
CA LYS A 214 -19.20 56.06 -8.82
C LYS A 214 -17.96 56.92 -9.03
N ASN A 215 -17.13 56.59 -10.02
CA ASN A 215 -15.86 57.25 -10.33
C ASN A 215 -16.04 58.43 -11.32
N HIS A 216 -17.27 58.91 -11.53
CA HIS A 216 -17.54 60.05 -12.38
C HIS A 216 -17.11 61.37 -11.67
N PRO A 217 -16.34 62.27 -12.31
CA PRO A 217 -15.82 63.48 -11.65
C PRO A 217 -16.89 64.51 -11.23
N LEU A 218 -18.03 64.52 -11.93
CA LEU A 218 -19.24 65.26 -11.57
C LEU A 218 -20.25 64.46 -10.73
N ASN A 219 -19.85 63.33 -10.14
CA ASN A 219 -20.73 62.59 -9.24
C ASN A 219 -21.13 63.49 -8.04
N PRO A 220 -22.43 63.71 -7.77
CA PRO A 220 -22.90 64.59 -6.70
C PRO A 220 -22.48 64.17 -5.28
N SER A 221 -22.01 62.94 -5.09
CA SER A 221 -21.45 62.50 -3.81
C SER A 221 -20.10 63.14 -3.46
N TYR A 222 -19.39 63.70 -4.44
CA TYR A 222 -18.13 64.41 -4.24
C TYR A 222 -18.36 65.91 -4.05
N ASN A 223 -17.54 66.54 -3.20
CA ASN A 223 -17.54 67.99 -3.10
C ASN A 223 -17.04 68.61 -4.42
N PRO A 224 -17.82 69.48 -5.09
CA PRO A 224 -17.40 70.13 -6.34
C PRO A 224 -16.27 71.15 -6.15
N ALA A 225 -16.05 71.63 -4.92
CA ALA A 225 -14.94 72.52 -4.55
C ALA A 225 -13.80 71.78 -3.82
N ARG A 226 -13.68 70.46 -4.00
CA ARG A 226 -12.59 69.67 -3.40
C ARG A 226 -11.22 70.15 -3.89
N PRO A 227 -10.21 70.32 -2.99
CA PRO A 227 -8.84 70.61 -3.41
C PRO A 227 -8.26 69.40 -4.17
N PRO A 228 -7.13 69.52 -4.89
CA PRO A 228 -6.46 68.34 -5.47
C PRO A 228 -6.15 67.28 -4.40
N PHE A 229 -6.23 66.01 -4.78
CA PHE A 229 -5.87 64.91 -3.89
C PHE A 229 -4.35 64.82 -3.71
N SER A 230 -3.90 64.39 -2.54
CA SER A 230 -2.51 64.14 -2.23
C SER A 230 -2.32 62.79 -1.55
N CYS A 231 -1.28 62.07 -1.97
CA CYS A 231 -0.76 60.92 -1.23
C CYS A 231 0.35 61.32 -0.24
N GLY A 232 0.75 62.60 -0.21
CA GLY A 232 1.84 63.15 0.57
C GLY A 232 1.51 63.34 2.06
N PRO A 233 2.25 64.22 2.77
CA PRO A 233 1.93 64.57 4.16
C PRO A 233 0.50 65.09 4.32
N SER A 234 -0.20 64.66 5.38
CA SER A 234 -1.57 65.11 5.66
C SER A 234 -1.73 66.61 5.94
N ASP A 235 -0.62 67.33 6.16
CA ASP A 235 -0.56 68.76 6.48
C ASP A 235 -0.13 69.65 5.29
N ASP A 236 -0.08 69.11 4.07
CA ASP A 236 0.30 69.83 2.85
C ASP A 236 -0.78 70.79 2.29
N GLY A 237 -1.93 70.89 2.96
CA GLY A 237 -3.05 71.75 2.56
C GLY A 237 -3.92 71.19 1.43
N LEU A 238 -3.74 69.92 1.06
CA LEU A 238 -4.48 69.24 0.00
C LEU A 238 -5.51 68.24 0.57
N GLY A 239 -6.21 67.54 -0.33
CA GLY A 239 -7.20 66.53 0.05
C GLY A 239 -6.57 65.17 0.35
N HIS A 240 -6.94 64.55 1.48
CA HIS A 240 -6.41 63.24 1.92
C HIS A 240 -7.49 62.16 2.14
N ASP A 241 -8.77 62.56 2.12
CA ASP A 241 -9.88 61.61 2.20
C ASP A 241 -10.20 61.05 0.82
N SER A 242 -9.73 59.83 0.55
CA SER A 242 -9.91 59.17 -0.75
C SER A 242 -11.39 58.94 -1.13
N SER A 243 -12.32 58.93 -0.15
CA SER A 243 -13.75 58.75 -0.42
C SER A 243 -14.39 59.95 -1.13
N GLN A 244 -13.70 61.10 -1.16
CA GLN A 244 -14.17 62.35 -1.75
C GLN A 244 -13.72 62.57 -3.21
N TYR A 245 -13.02 61.60 -3.81
CA TYR A 245 -12.46 61.74 -5.16
C TYR A 245 -12.79 60.53 -6.03
N PRO A 246 -12.97 60.74 -7.34
CA PRO A 246 -12.98 59.64 -8.30
C PRO A 246 -11.56 59.09 -8.49
N TYR A 247 -11.46 57.81 -8.88
CA TYR A 247 -10.20 57.08 -8.91
C TYR A 247 -9.08 57.73 -9.75
N GLN A 248 -9.41 58.25 -10.93
CA GLN A 248 -8.44 58.92 -11.79
C GLN A 248 -7.86 60.20 -11.18
N GLU A 249 -8.62 60.92 -10.34
CA GLU A 249 -8.11 62.07 -9.59
C GLU A 249 -7.23 61.63 -8.41
N LEU A 250 -7.53 60.49 -7.78
CA LEU A 250 -6.65 59.89 -6.77
C LEU A 250 -5.28 59.57 -7.37
N VAL A 251 -5.26 58.83 -8.49
CA VAL A 251 -4.02 58.43 -9.15
C VAL A 251 -3.19 59.65 -9.56
N LEU A 252 -3.80 60.59 -10.27
CA LEU A 252 -3.13 61.80 -10.74
C LEU A 252 -2.69 62.73 -9.61
N GLY A 253 -3.47 62.80 -8.51
CA GLY A 253 -3.08 63.48 -7.29
C GLY A 253 -1.82 62.87 -6.66
N CYS A 254 -1.73 61.54 -6.61
CA CYS A 254 -0.54 60.86 -6.09
C CYS A 254 0.67 60.96 -7.02
N VAL A 255 0.47 61.03 -8.34
CA VAL A 255 1.53 61.34 -9.32
C VAL A 255 2.17 62.70 -8.98
N ALA A 256 1.35 63.73 -8.71
CA ALA A 256 1.80 65.06 -8.34
C ALA A 256 2.30 65.19 -6.90
N HIS A 257 1.74 64.40 -5.98
CA HIS A 257 2.03 64.47 -4.55
C HIS A 257 2.27 63.06 -4.00
N PRO A 258 3.46 62.49 -4.23
CA PRO A 258 3.78 61.12 -3.85
C PRO A 258 3.83 60.90 -2.33
N PRO A 259 3.57 59.68 -1.88
CA PRO A 259 3.63 59.30 -0.47
C PRO A 259 5.05 59.28 0.08
N LEU A 260 5.14 59.56 1.38
CA LEU A 260 6.35 59.42 2.18
C LEU A 260 6.32 58.09 2.94
N ARG A 261 7.34 57.26 2.71
CA ARG A 261 7.63 56.08 3.54
C ARG A 261 9.01 56.26 4.15
N GLY A 262 9.13 56.10 5.48
CA GLY A 262 10.40 56.28 6.18
C GLY A 262 11.02 57.68 5.97
N GLY A 263 10.20 58.71 5.80
CA GLY A 263 10.65 60.09 5.56
C GLY A 263 11.12 60.41 4.14
N GLN A 264 11.01 59.47 3.19
CA GLN A 264 11.42 59.67 1.79
C GLN A 264 10.27 59.40 0.82
N GLN A 265 10.11 60.26 -0.19
CA GLN A 265 9.13 60.07 -1.26
C GLN A 265 9.44 58.81 -2.08
N LEU A 266 8.41 58.05 -2.43
CA LEU A 266 8.58 56.82 -3.22
C LEU A 266 8.98 57.09 -4.68
N TRP A 267 8.62 58.26 -5.23
CA TRP A 267 9.07 58.75 -6.54
C TRP A 267 9.17 60.27 -6.56
N GLN A 268 9.80 60.81 -7.61
CA GLN A 268 9.86 62.25 -7.83
C GLN A 268 8.49 62.78 -8.26
N PRO A 269 7.93 63.82 -7.59
CA PRO A 269 6.67 64.46 -7.97
C PRO A 269 6.67 64.88 -9.45
N GLN A 270 5.60 64.57 -10.18
CA GLN A 270 5.42 65.03 -11.57
C GLN A 270 4.28 66.03 -11.67
N PRO A 271 4.43 67.16 -12.37
CA PRO A 271 3.33 68.09 -12.56
C PRO A 271 2.19 67.40 -13.32
N VAL A 272 0.95 67.67 -12.91
CA VAL A 272 -0.26 67.16 -13.54
C VAL A 272 -1.33 68.25 -13.58
N GLN A 273 -2.04 68.34 -14.69
CA GLN A 273 -3.22 69.21 -14.82
C GLN A 273 -4.51 68.38 -14.93
N LEU A 274 -5.40 68.51 -13.94
CA LEU A 274 -6.74 67.90 -14.01
C LEU A 274 -7.64 68.68 -14.99
N PRO A 275 -8.65 68.02 -15.61
CA PRO A 275 -9.71 68.70 -16.34
C PRO A 275 -10.37 69.79 -15.49
N ASP A 276 -10.46 71.02 -16.01
CA ASP A 276 -11.14 72.11 -15.31
C ASP A 276 -12.66 71.93 -15.41
N LEU A 277 -13.26 71.37 -14.37
CA LEU A 277 -14.69 71.08 -14.32
C LEU A 277 -15.58 72.33 -14.30
N SER A 278 -15.01 73.53 -14.20
CA SER A 278 -15.74 74.79 -14.36
C SER A 278 -15.82 75.26 -15.82
N ALA A 279 -14.93 74.75 -16.68
CA ALA A 279 -14.84 75.14 -18.08
C ALA A 279 -15.77 74.26 -18.95
N PRO A 280 -16.57 74.85 -19.88
CA PRO A 280 -17.55 74.13 -20.68
C PRO A 280 -16.98 72.98 -21.53
N GLU A 281 -15.74 73.11 -21.99
CA GLU A 281 -15.04 72.10 -22.80
C GLU A 281 -14.72 70.80 -22.04
N PHE A 282 -14.77 70.81 -20.70
CA PHE A 282 -14.65 69.61 -19.87
C PHE A 282 -15.99 69.23 -19.22
N ALA A 283 -16.71 70.22 -18.66
CA ALA A 283 -17.98 69.98 -17.98
C ALA A 283 -19.09 69.49 -18.93
N GLY A 284 -19.11 69.99 -20.18
CA GLY A 284 -20.07 69.60 -21.20
C GLY A 284 -19.94 68.12 -21.60
N PRO A 285 -18.75 67.68 -22.06
CA PRO A 285 -18.50 66.26 -22.37
C PRO A 285 -18.79 65.32 -21.20
N LEU A 286 -18.46 65.72 -19.97
CA LEU A 286 -18.72 64.96 -18.74
C LEU A 286 -20.18 65.09 -18.23
N SER A 287 -21.12 65.65 -18.99
CA SER A 287 -22.52 65.73 -18.55
C SER A 287 -23.16 64.35 -18.36
N ALA A 288 -24.13 64.25 -17.44
CA ALA A 288 -24.85 63.01 -17.17
C ALA A 288 -25.52 62.41 -18.42
N ALA A 289 -26.02 63.25 -19.33
CA ALA A 289 -26.61 62.80 -20.59
C ALA A 289 -25.59 62.07 -21.49
N ASN A 290 -24.37 62.61 -21.60
CA ASN A 290 -23.30 61.97 -22.38
C ASN A 290 -22.79 60.69 -21.70
N TRP A 291 -22.70 60.70 -20.36
CA TRP A 291 -22.41 59.50 -19.58
C TRP A 291 -23.41 58.37 -19.83
N ASP A 292 -24.72 58.66 -19.80
CA ASP A 292 -25.76 57.66 -20.01
C ASP A 292 -25.65 57.04 -21.42
N GLN A 293 -25.40 57.85 -22.46
CA GLN A 293 -25.19 57.34 -23.82
C GLN A 293 -23.95 56.46 -23.92
N CYS A 294 -22.83 56.86 -23.32
CA CYS A 294 -21.60 56.09 -23.33
C CYS A 294 -21.72 54.78 -22.54
N SER A 295 -22.22 54.85 -21.31
CA SER A 295 -22.27 53.70 -20.40
C SER A 295 -23.33 52.66 -20.79
N LEU A 296 -24.49 53.09 -21.31
CA LEU A 296 -25.59 52.18 -21.67
C LEU A 296 -25.52 51.69 -23.12
N SER A 297 -25.05 52.53 -24.04
CA SER A 297 -25.11 52.26 -25.50
C SER A 297 -23.73 52.19 -26.17
N GLY A 298 -22.64 52.34 -25.42
CA GLY A 298 -21.27 52.36 -25.95
C GLY A 298 -20.94 53.61 -26.78
N GLN A 299 -21.84 54.60 -26.83
CA GLN A 299 -21.69 55.80 -27.64
C GLN A 299 -20.91 56.88 -26.88
N CYS A 300 -19.58 56.75 -26.88
CA CYS A 300 -18.72 57.56 -26.01
C CYS A 300 -18.12 58.82 -26.65
N ALA A 301 -18.37 59.09 -27.93
CA ALA A 301 -17.77 60.22 -28.63
C ALA A 301 -18.09 61.60 -28.02
N ALA A 302 -19.32 61.77 -27.50
CA ALA A 302 -19.73 63.02 -26.85
C ALA A 302 -19.03 63.26 -25.50
N MET A 303 -18.36 62.25 -24.94
CA MET A 303 -17.57 62.35 -23.72
C MET A 303 -16.09 62.63 -23.98
N ASP A 304 -15.64 62.80 -25.22
CA ASP A 304 -14.24 63.13 -25.49
C ASP A 304 -13.90 64.54 -24.95
N ILE A 305 -12.76 64.66 -24.28
CA ILE A 305 -12.26 65.93 -23.73
C ILE A 305 -10.93 66.32 -24.38
N PRO A 306 -10.61 67.62 -24.50
CA PRO A 306 -9.27 68.04 -24.92
C PRO A 306 -8.22 67.61 -23.88
N THR A 307 -6.95 67.52 -24.27
CA THR A 307 -5.85 67.36 -23.30
C THR A 307 -5.80 68.61 -22.40
N PRO A 308 -5.85 68.47 -21.06
CA PRO A 308 -5.64 69.58 -20.15
C PRO A 308 -4.31 70.31 -20.42
N ASN A 309 -4.31 71.64 -20.32
CA ASN A 309 -3.15 72.47 -20.66
C ASN A 309 -2.76 73.35 -19.45
N PRO A 310 -1.48 73.39 -19.03
CA PRO A 310 -0.32 72.64 -19.56
C PRO A 310 -0.46 71.13 -19.40
N SER A 311 0.13 70.37 -20.34
CA SER A 311 0.21 68.91 -20.31
C SER A 311 1.65 68.45 -20.08
N HIS A 312 1.84 67.26 -19.51
CA HIS A 312 3.13 66.83 -18.99
C HIS A 312 3.47 65.40 -19.40
N ALA A 313 4.75 65.18 -19.70
CA ALA A 313 5.28 63.85 -19.95
C ALA A 313 5.93 63.27 -18.69
N ASP A 314 5.96 61.94 -18.60
CA ASP A 314 6.72 61.25 -17.55
C ASP A 314 8.19 61.13 -17.97
N PRO A 315 9.15 61.76 -17.24
CA PRO A 315 10.57 61.68 -17.54
C PRO A 315 11.23 60.38 -17.08
N THR A 316 10.48 59.47 -16.45
CA THR A 316 11.03 58.25 -15.84
C THR A 316 11.60 57.30 -16.89
N THR A 317 12.84 56.86 -16.67
CA THR A 317 13.49 55.76 -17.41
C THR A 317 13.79 54.61 -16.46
N PRO A 318 13.85 53.34 -16.92
CA PRO A 318 14.15 52.20 -16.05
C PRO A 318 15.50 52.35 -15.31
N GLY A 319 15.45 52.35 -13.99
CA GLY A 319 16.62 52.43 -13.11
C GLY A 319 17.39 51.12 -12.94
N ALA A 320 16.82 49.99 -13.36
CA ALA A 320 17.47 48.69 -13.36
C ALA A 320 17.13 47.87 -14.61
N SER A 321 18.02 46.93 -14.96
CA SER A 321 17.79 45.96 -16.02
C SER A 321 16.88 44.83 -15.55
N ARG A 322 16.19 44.19 -16.51
CA ARG A 322 15.36 43.00 -16.28
C ARG A 322 16.11 41.89 -15.52
N SER A 323 17.37 41.63 -15.87
CA SER A 323 18.19 40.59 -15.24
C SER A 323 18.57 40.91 -13.80
N GLN A 324 18.74 42.19 -13.45
CA GLN A 324 19.02 42.59 -12.06
C GLN A 324 17.80 42.35 -11.16
N LEU A 325 16.59 42.54 -11.69
CA LEU A 325 15.35 42.38 -10.94
C LEU A 325 14.90 40.91 -10.84
N LEU A 326 14.84 40.21 -11.98
CA LEU A 326 14.30 38.85 -12.05
C LEU A 326 15.33 37.77 -11.75
N GLY A 327 16.63 38.10 -11.80
CA GLY A 327 17.70 37.12 -11.65
C GLY A 327 17.62 35.99 -12.68
N THR A 328 18.16 34.83 -12.30
CA THR A 328 18.12 33.60 -13.09
C THR A 328 17.74 32.43 -12.18
N PRO A 329 16.45 32.27 -11.81
CA PRO A 329 16.05 31.18 -10.95
C PRO A 329 16.22 29.82 -11.65
N ALA A 330 16.54 28.81 -10.86
CA ALA A 330 16.72 27.44 -11.30
C ALA A 330 15.98 26.51 -10.34
N ILE A 331 14.93 25.85 -10.84
CA ILE A 331 14.09 24.99 -10.00
C ILE A 331 14.82 23.69 -9.66
N ALA A 332 14.79 23.28 -8.39
CA ALA A 332 15.34 22.01 -7.93
C ALA A 332 14.46 21.38 -6.84
N ALA A 333 14.44 20.05 -6.78
CA ALA A 333 13.79 19.28 -5.71
C ALA A 333 14.82 18.51 -4.88
N SER A 334 14.47 18.21 -3.63
CA SER A 334 15.28 17.37 -2.74
C SER A 334 15.47 15.94 -3.24
N VAL A 335 14.62 15.47 -4.17
CA VAL A 335 14.65 14.10 -4.70
C VAL A 335 14.45 14.08 -6.22
N LYS A 336 15.01 13.07 -6.89
CA LYS A 336 14.78 12.80 -8.32
C LYS A 336 13.59 11.87 -8.57
N GLN A 337 13.17 11.11 -7.57
CA GLN A 337 12.02 10.22 -7.58
C GLN A 337 11.47 10.08 -6.16
N ALA A 338 10.19 9.78 -6.00
CA ALA A 338 9.57 9.56 -4.70
C ALA A 338 8.81 8.24 -4.66
N THR A 339 8.76 7.63 -3.48
CA THR A 339 7.95 6.43 -3.21
C THR A 339 6.97 6.74 -2.09
N ILE A 340 5.71 6.36 -2.30
CA ILE A 340 4.66 6.34 -1.31
C ILE A 340 4.33 4.88 -1.03
N VAL A 341 4.30 4.48 0.24
CA VAL A 341 3.81 3.16 0.65
C VAL A 341 2.50 3.38 1.38
N ALA A 342 1.44 2.76 0.87
CA ALA A 342 0.13 2.75 1.50
C ALA A 342 -0.19 1.32 1.96
N GLY A 343 -0.59 1.19 3.22
CA GLY A 343 -1.01 -0.07 3.82
C GLY A 343 -1.61 0.17 5.21
N PRO A 344 -2.22 -0.84 5.83
CA PRO A 344 -2.82 -0.74 7.16
C PRO A 344 -1.79 -0.36 8.24
N PRO A 345 -2.19 0.32 9.33
CA PRO A 345 -3.56 0.70 9.70
C PRO A 345 -4.04 2.03 9.09
N SER A 346 -3.17 2.80 8.43
CA SER A 346 -3.54 4.05 7.75
C SER A 346 -3.15 4.01 6.27
N ILE A 347 -4.14 4.02 5.39
CA ILE A 347 -3.94 3.88 3.95
C ILE A 347 -3.32 5.15 3.30
N GLN A 348 -2.90 6.15 4.09
CA GLN A 348 -2.27 7.38 3.60
C GLN A 348 -0.76 7.35 3.79
N GLY A 349 -0.08 6.72 2.84
CA GLY A 349 1.33 7.01 2.65
C GLY A 349 1.51 8.46 2.19
N GLN A 350 2.49 9.15 2.77
CA GLN A 350 2.90 10.48 2.34
C GLN A 350 4.42 10.55 2.18
N ASN A 351 4.87 11.47 1.34
CA ASN A 351 6.28 11.79 1.17
C ASN A 351 6.42 13.32 1.10
N THR A 352 7.51 13.86 1.62
CA THR A 352 7.77 15.30 1.65
C THR A 352 8.88 15.63 0.69
N ILE A 353 8.62 16.58 -0.21
CA ILE A 353 9.56 17.06 -1.22
C ILE A 353 9.84 18.54 -0.95
N THR A 354 11.10 18.91 -0.88
CA THR A 354 11.49 20.32 -0.77
C THR A 354 11.76 20.87 -2.15
N ILE A 355 11.09 21.96 -2.51
CA ILE A 355 11.32 22.74 -3.72
C ILE A 355 12.21 23.93 -3.36
N SER A 356 13.30 24.08 -4.11
CA SER A 356 14.36 25.08 -3.86
C SER A 356 14.68 25.85 -5.13
N ASN A 357 15.25 27.04 -4.96
CA ASN A 357 15.84 27.82 -6.04
C ASN A 357 17.36 27.67 -5.99
N ALA A 358 17.94 26.91 -6.91
CA ALA A 358 19.40 26.76 -7.04
C ALA A 358 20.07 27.95 -7.76
N GLY A 359 19.26 28.87 -8.30
CA GLY A 359 19.70 30.09 -8.97
C GLY A 359 19.65 31.30 -8.05
N SER A 360 19.28 32.45 -8.62
CA SER A 360 19.13 33.73 -7.91
C SER A 360 17.68 34.24 -7.93
N SER A 361 17.44 35.30 -7.16
CA SER A 361 16.17 35.99 -7.03
C SER A 361 15.01 35.10 -6.55
N LEU A 362 13.78 35.59 -6.67
CA LEU A 362 12.57 34.86 -6.36
C LEU A 362 12.34 33.77 -7.42
N LEU A 363 11.92 32.58 -6.99
CA LEU A 363 11.31 31.55 -7.82
C LEU A 363 9.86 31.42 -7.37
N ALA A 364 8.91 31.66 -8.27
CA ALA A 364 7.52 31.25 -8.08
C ALA A 364 7.24 30.01 -8.93
N TRP A 365 6.48 29.07 -8.40
CA TRP A 365 6.21 27.80 -9.07
C TRP A 365 4.79 27.30 -8.81
N ARG A 366 4.32 26.40 -9.69
CA ARG A 366 3.03 25.70 -9.60
C ARG A 366 3.25 24.19 -9.61
N ALA A 367 2.52 23.44 -8.79
CA ALA A 367 2.58 21.98 -8.75
C ALA A 367 1.28 21.33 -9.23
N THR A 368 1.42 20.32 -10.09
CA THR A 368 0.32 19.45 -10.55
C THR A 368 0.71 17.98 -10.47
N SER A 369 -0.29 17.09 -10.47
CA SER A 369 -0.07 15.65 -10.50
C SER A 369 -0.62 15.04 -11.79
N SER A 370 0.07 14.03 -12.32
CA SER A 370 -0.35 13.33 -13.55
C SER A 370 -1.34 12.19 -13.29
N ALA A 371 -1.61 11.85 -12.03
CA ALA A 371 -2.40 10.69 -11.64
C ALA A 371 -3.48 11.07 -10.62
N PRO A 372 -4.73 10.60 -10.77
CA PRO A 372 -5.84 10.96 -9.87
C PRO A 372 -5.60 10.59 -8.39
N TRP A 373 -4.87 9.50 -8.14
CA TRP A 373 -4.51 9.04 -6.80
C TRP A 373 -3.42 9.89 -6.15
N LEU A 374 -2.64 10.64 -6.93
CA LEU A 374 -1.53 11.45 -6.41
C LEU A 374 -2.05 12.86 -6.10
N LYS A 375 -2.01 13.23 -4.83
CA LYS A 375 -2.41 14.56 -4.34
C LYS A 375 -1.21 15.33 -3.81
N VAL A 376 -1.34 16.65 -3.80
CA VAL A 376 -0.33 17.59 -3.32
C VAL A 376 -0.93 18.46 -2.21
N SER A 377 -0.14 18.82 -1.20
CA SER A 377 -0.59 19.68 -0.10
C SER A 377 -0.77 21.14 -0.51
N ALA A 378 -0.12 21.57 -1.59
CA ALA A 378 -0.24 22.91 -2.15
C ALA A 378 -0.04 22.86 -3.68
N HIS A 379 -0.75 23.72 -4.40
CA HIS A 379 -0.65 23.83 -5.86
C HIS A 379 0.29 24.95 -6.32
N GLN A 380 0.77 25.77 -5.39
CA GLN A 380 1.65 26.90 -5.65
C GLN A 380 2.62 27.06 -4.48
N GLY A 381 3.79 27.62 -4.75
CA GLY A 381 4.67 28.15 -3.73
C GLY A 381 5.82 28.96 -4.31
N ILE A 382 6.76 29.33 -3.45
CA ILE A 382 7.95 30.10 -3.83
C ILE A 382 9.23 29.51 -3.22
N ALA A 383 10.38 29.83 -3.80
CA ALA A 383 11.67 29.62 -3.17
C ALA A 383 12.57 30.85 -3.43
N LEU A 384 13.40 31.21 -2.47
CA LEU A 384 14.33 32.33 -2.60
C LEU A 384 15.71 31.81 -2.98
N GLY A 385 16.35 32.50 -3.92
CA GLY A 385 17.76 32.34 -4.21
C GLY A 385 18.62 32.82 -3.05
N ASN A 386 19.89 32.42 -3.05
CA ASN A 386 20.82 32.73 -1.96
C ASN A 386 21.01 34.24 -1.74
N ASP A 387 20.79 35.06 -2.78
CA ASP A 387 20.87 36.52 -2.78
C ASP A 387 19.74 37.20 -1.99
N LEU A 388 18.60 36.52 -1.75
CA LEU A 388 17.44 37.07 -1.02
C LEU A 388 17.26 36.45 0.39
N GLY A 389 18.12 35.51 0.79
CA GLY A 389 17.99 34.74 2.03
C GLY A 389 17.34 33.39 1.75
N ALA A 390 18.13 32.31 1.85
CA ALA A 390 17.75 30.97 1.43
C ALA A 390 16.43 30.50 2.07
N TRP A 391 15.37 30.44 1.25
CA TRP A 391 14.06 29.93 1.62
C TRP A 391 13.62 28.87 0.63
N THR A 392 13.09 27.76 1.13
CA THR A 392 12.58 26.66 0.32
C THR A 392 11.14 26.36 0.67
N SER A 393 10.37 25.90 -0.31
CA SER A 393 9.02 25.41 -0.06
C SER A 393 9.03 23.92 0.25
N THR A 394 8.21 23.52 1.21
CA THR A 394 7.95 22.11 1.51
C THR A 394 6.61 21.69 0.91
N LEU A 395 6.63 20.66 0.08
CA LEU A 395 5.46 20.09 -0.59
C LEU A 395 5.26 18.65 -0.14
N THR A 396 4.14 18.35 0.51
CA THR A 396 3.77 16.98 0.85
C THR A 396 2.96 16.38 -0.29
N ILE A 397 3.41 15.24 -0.80
CA ILE A 397 2.63 14.39 -1.71
C ILE A 397 2.01 13.25 -0.92
N PHE A 398 0.75 12.93 -1.20
CA PHE A 398 0.02 11.85 -0.55
C PHE A 398 -0.83 11.08 -1.55
N ALA A 399 -1.08 9.81 -1.22
CA ALA A 399 -1.89 8.93 -2.06
C ALA A 399 -3.35 8.87 -1.57
N ASP A 400 -4.29 9.24 -2.44
CA ASP A 400 -5.70 8.86 -2.33
C ASP A 400 -5.87 7.45 -2.93
N VAL A 401 -5.98 6.49 -2.03
CA VAL A 401 -6.04 5.05 -2.31
C VAL A 401 -7.46 4.51 -2.44
N ASN A 402 -8.48 5.36 -2.29
CA ASN A 402 -9.86 4.91 -2.40
C ASN A 402 -10.10 4.30 -3.77
N GLY A 403 -10.52 3.04 -3.80
CA GLY A 403 -10.74 2.27 -5.04
C GLY A 403 -9.47 1.69 -5.68
N LEU A 404 -8.29 1.83 -5.08
CA LEU A 404 -7.08 1.15 -5.53
C LEU A 404 -6.95 -0.24 -4.88
N GLY A 405 -6.73 -1.27 -5.68
CA GLY A 405 -6.35 -2.60 -5.19
C GLY A 405 -4.87 -2.67 -4.78
N PRO A 406 -4.42 -3.79 -4.17
CA PRO A 406 -3.00 -4.04 -3.96
C PRO A 406 -2.22 -3.97 -5.27
N GLY A 407 -1.06 -3.33 -5.26
CA GLY A 407 -0.26 -3.20 -6.47
C GLY A 407 0.72 -2.03 -6.46
N ILE A 408 1.36 -1.84 -7.60
CA ILE A 408 2.29 -0.73 -7.85
C ILE A 408 1.64 0.20 -8.86
N TYR A 409 1.56 1.48 -8.51
CA TYR A 409 1.01 2.54 -9.35
C TYR A 409 2.09 3.59 -9.60
N THR A 410 2.07 4.20 -10.78
CA THR A 410 3.03 5.23 -11.19
C THR A 410 2.32 6.52 -11.56
N GLY A 411 2.87 7.64 -11.10
CA GLY A 411 2.41 8.99 -11.38
C GLY A 411 3.59 9.94 -11.41
N GLN A 412 3.35 11.21 -11.71
CA GLN A 412 4.38 12.24 -11.74
C GLN A 412 3.88 13.47 -11.00
N LEU A 413 4.75 14.05 -10.18
CA LEU A 413 4.64 15.42 -9.73
C LEU A 413 5.33 16.31 -10.76
N VAL A 414 4.61 17.28 -11.30
CA VAL A 414 5.12 18.26 -12.25
C VAL A 414 5.14 19.63 -11.58
N VAL A 415 6.31 20.24 -11.48
CA VAL A 415 6.50 21.56 -10.90
C VAL A 415 6.96 22.54 -11.99
N GLU A 416 6.14 23.55 -12.25
CA GLU A 416 6.24 24.45 -13.41
C GLU A 416 6.53 25.88 -12.95
N SER A 417 7.22 26.64 -13.80
CA SER A 417 7.43 28.08 -13.67
C SER A 417 7.59 28.68 -15.07
N LEU A 418 7.19 29.94 -15.27
CA LEU A 418 7.28 30.56 -16.60
C LEU A 418 8.72 30.87 -17.01
N TYR A 419 9.57 31.32 -16.09
CA TYR A 419 10.86 31.95 -16.40
C TYR A 419 12.07 31.25 -15.76
N ALA A 420 11.82 30.24 -14.90
CA ALA A 420 12.90 29.50 -14.25
C ALA A 420 13.54 28.49 -15.20
N SER A 421 14.86 28.40 -15.15
CA SER A 421 15.59 27.32 -15.80
C SER A 421 15.28 25.97 -15.13
N ALA A 422 15.40 24.88 -15.91
CA ALA A 422 15.05 23.51 -15.51
C ALA A 422 13.55 23.25 -15.21
N ALA A 423 12.66 24.21 -15.48
CA ALA A 423 11.21 23.99 -15.48
C ALA A 423 10.74 23.46 -16.87
N PRO A 424 9.75 22.55 -16.93
CA PRO A 424 9.10 21.91 -15.79
C PRO A 424 9.99 20.85 -15.14
N LEU A 425 10.05 20.85 -13.81
CA LEU A 425 10.69 19.81 -13.03
C LEU A 425 9.72 18.64 -12.84
N VAL A 426 10.11 17.45 -13.30
CA VAL A 426 9.29 16.24 -13.19
C VAL A 426 9.91 15.29 -12.16
N VAL A 427 9.13 14.93 -11.13
CA VAL A 427 9.51 13.92 -10.13
C VAL A 427 8.59 12.71 -10.32
N PRO A 428 9.10 11.57 -10.83
CA PRO A 428 8.36 10.32 -10.87
C PRO A 428 8.00 9.85 -9.46
N VAL A 429 6.75 9.43 -9.28
CA VAL A 429 6.20 8.93 -8.01
C VAL A 429 5.71 7.50 -8.18
N THR A 430 6.20 6.59 -7.33
CA THR A 430 5.73 5.22 -7.25
C THR A 430 4.89 5.04 -5.97
N LEU A 431 3.65 4.58 -6.11
CA LEU A 431 2.81 4.15 -4.99
C LEU A 431 2.83 2.62 -4.89
N ARG A 432 3.12 2.10 -3.70
CA ARG A 432 2.96 0.67 -3.37
C ARG A 432 1.80 0.51 -2.41
N VAL A 433 0.73 -0.13 -2.88
CA VAL A 433 -0.42 -0.51 -2.04
C VAL A 433 -0.23 -1.96 -1.62
N SER A 434 -0.03 -2.20 -0.32
CA SER A 434 0.01 -3.53 0.27
C SER A 434 -1.09 -3.68 1.30
N LEU A 435 -1.80 -4.80 1.25
CA LEU A 435 -2.77 -5.18 2.29
C LEU A 435 -2.19 -6.20 3.27
N GLU A 436 -0.91 -6.58 3.16
CA GLU A 436 -0.32 -7.57 4.07
C GLU A 436 -0.45 -7.13 5.54
N GLY A 437 -0.96 -8.02 6.38
CA GLY A 437 -1.25 -7.74 7.79
C GLY A 437 -2.56 -6.99 8.05
N ALA A 438 -3.32 -6.60 7.00
CA ALA A 438 -4.60 -5.91 7.16
C ALA A 438 -5.63 -6.78 7.87
N LEU A 439 -6.45 -6.14 8.69
CA LEU A 439 -7.71 -6.68 9.20
C LEU A 439 -8.83 -6.07 8.39
N LEU A 440 -9.50 -6.87 7.55
CA LEU A 440 -10.52 -6.40 6.62
C LEU A 440 -11.89 -6.94 6.98
N THR A 441 -12.92 -6.13 6.79
CA THR A 441 -14.32 -6.55 6.83
C THR A 441 -15.10 -5.92 5.68
N GLY A 442 -16.13 -6.63 5.21
CA GLY A 442 -17.01 -6.21 4.12
C GLY A 442 -18.38 -5.84 4.66
N SER A 443 -19.44 -6.08 3.88
CA SER A 443 -20.80 -5.91 4.37
C SER A 443 -21.23 -6.98 5.39
N GLY A 444 -20.55 -8.13 5.42
CA GLY A 444 -20.82 -9.25 6.32
C GLY A 444 -20.13 -9.13 7.69
N PRO A 445 -20.47 -10.02 8.66
CA PRO A 445 -19.85 -10.03 9.99
C PRO A 445 -18.42 -10.58 10.01
N GLU A 446 -17.94 -11.17 8.91
CA GLU A 446 -16.64 -11.82 8.84
C GLU A 446 -15.49 -10.81 8.84
N ILE A 447 -14.43 -11.14 9.59
CA ILE A 447 -13.17 -10.40 9.56
C ILE A 447 -12.08 -11.31 9.02
N TYR A 448 -11.25 -10.75 8.16
CA TYR A 448 -10.14 -11.45 7.52
C TYR A 448 -8.82 -10.79 7.87
N LEU A 449 -7.83 -11.60 8.24
CA LEU A 449 -6.42 -11.21 8.19
C LEU A 449 -5.92 -11.42 6.77
N ILE A 450 -5.20 -10.45 6.21
CA ILE A 450 -4.48 -10.65 4.96
C ILE A 450 -3.07 -11.16 5.27
N SER A 451 -2.74 -12.35 4.76
CA SER A 451 -1.46 -13.01 4.99
C SER A 451 -1.00 -13.77 3.77
N GLY A 452 0.20 -13.49 3.29
CA GLY A 452 0.79 -14.13 2.11
C GLY A 452 -0.08 -14.04 0.85
N GLY A 453 -0.78 -12.90 0.69
CA GLY A 453 -1.71 -12.66 -0.42
C GLY A 453 -3.07 -13.36 -0.31
N LEU A 454 -3.35 -14.03 0.81
CA LEU A 454 -4.64 -14.69 1.08
C LEU A 454 -5.46 -13.88 2.08
N ARG A 455 -6.79 -13.89 1.93
CA ARG A 455 -7.70 -13.49 3.01
C ARG A 455 -7.98 -14.68 3.92
N ARG A 456 -7.63 -14.60 5.20
CA ARG A 456 -7.77 -15.68 6.17
C ARG A 456 -8.83 -15.30 7.20
N HIS A 457 -9.91 -16.06 7.24
CA HIS A 457 -11.02 -15.79 8.15
C HIS A 457 -10.57 -15.91 9.62
N ILE A 458 -10.93 -14.92 10.42
CA ILE A 458 -10.72 -14.94 11.87
C ILE A 458 -11.97 -15.59 12.50
N PRO A 459 -11.83 -16.78 13.12
CA PRO A 459 -12.99 -17.62 13.43
C PRO A 459 -13.91 -17.05 14.52
N ASN A 460 -13.41 -16.18 15.41
CA ASN A 460 -14.19 -15.57 16.49
C ASN A 460 -13.47 -14.36 17.14
N PRO A 461 -14.19 -13.53 17.93
CA PRO A 461 -13.65 -12.41 18.69
C PRO A 461 -12.51 -12.78 19.65
N GLU A 462 -12.57 -13.94 20.30
CA GLU A 462 -11.53 -14.37 21.24
C GLU A 462 -10.20 -14.59 20.50
N THR A 463 -10.24 -15.19 19.32
CA THR A 463 -9.07 -15.38 18.46
C THR A 463 -8.50 -14.05 17.95
N PHE A 464 -9.36 -13.05 17.75
CA PHE A 464 -8.93 -11.69 17.37
C PHE A 464 -8.20 -11.00 18.53
N GLU A 465 -8.83 -10.97 19.71
CA GLU A 465 -8.31 -10.25 20.87
C GLU A 465 -7.11 -10.95 21.52
N ALA A 466 -7.04 -12.28 21.47
CA ALA A 466 -5.86 -13.04 21.94
C ALA A 466 -4.58 -12.73 21.13
N ARG A 467 -4.72 -12.22 19.91
CA ARG A 467 -3.59 -11.76 19.09
C ARG A 467 -3.21 -10.30 19.33
N GLY A 468 -3.89 -9.61 20.25
CA GLY A 468 -3.64 -8.20 20.58
C GLY A 468 -4.13 -7.22 19.51
N TRP A 469 -5.00 -7.65 18.59
CA TRP A 469 -5.62 -6.77 17.61
C TRP A 469 -6.73 -5.93 18.25
N HIS A 470 -6.91 -4.70 17.76
CA HIS A 470 -7.97 -3.80 18.22
C HIS A 470 -9.03 -3.61 17.15
N TRP A 471 -10.29 -3.54 17.57
CA TRP A 471 -11.43 -3.39 16.66
C TRP A 471 -11.39 -2.09 15.83
N ALA A 472 -10.72 -1.05 16.33
CA ALA A 472 -10.51 0.20 15.60
C ALA A 472 -9.54 0.06 14.41
N ASP A 473 -8.71 -0.98 14.39
CA ASP A 473 -7.75 -1.26 13.31
C ASP A 473 -8.40 -2.03 12.14
N VAL A 474 -9.67 -2.44 12.28
CA VAL A 474 -10.39 -3.16 11.24
C VAL A 474 -10.85 -2.20 10.15
N LEU A 475 -10.35 -2.41 8.94
CA LEU A 475 -10.68 -1.61 7.76
C LEU A 475 -11.95 -2.15 7.09
N HIS A 476 -12.96 -1.30 6.97
CA HIS A 476 -14.16 -1.61 6.19
C HIS A 476 -13.90 -1.29 4.71
N VAL A 477 -14.04 -2.29 3.85
CA VAL A 477 -13.79 -2.18 2.41
C VAL A 477 -14.97 -2.71 1.61
N ALA A 478 -15.07 -2.34 0.33
CA ALA A 478 -16.09 -2.91 -0.55
C ALA A 478 -15.90 -4.43 -0.72
N ASP A 479 -17.00 -5.18 -0.83
CA ASP A 479 -16.95 -6.63 -1.02
C ASP A 479 -16.17 -7.05 -2.27
N SER A 480 -16.12 -6.20 -3.29
CA SER A 480 -15.31 -6.42 -4.49
C SER A 480 -13.81 -6.52 -4.18
N VAL A 481 -13.31 -5.74 -3.22
CA VAL A 481 -11.91 -5.81 -2.75
C VAL A 481 -11.67 -7.14 -2.04
N ILE A 482 -12.56 -7.53 -1.13
CA ILE A 482 -12.46 -8.81 -0.40
C ILE A 482 -12.51 -9.99 -1.36
N ASN A 483 -13.44 -9.99 -2.31
CA ASN A 483 -13.63 -11.07 -3.27
C ASN A 483 -12.50 -11.16 -4.31
N SER A 484 -11.73 -10.09 -4.50
CA SER A 484 -10.52 -10.13 -5.34
C SER A 484 -9.34 -10.88 -4.68
N LEU A 485 -9.37 -11.05 -3.36
CA LEU A 485 -8.33 -11.75 -2.61
C LEU A 485 -8.68 -13.24 -2.49
N PRO A 486 -7.78 -14.18 -2.87
CA PRO A 486 -8.01 -15.60 -2.72
C PRO A 486 -8.26 -15.98 -1.26
N LEU A 487 -9.27 -16.83 -1.03
CA LEU A 487 -9.58 -17.33 0.30
C LEU A 487 -8.48 -18.31 0.76
N GLY A 488 -7.87 -17.99 1.90
CA GLY A 488 -6.96 -18.87 2.63
C GLY A 488 -7.71 -19.69 3.68
N ASP A 489 -6.97 -20.57 4.35
CA ASP A 489 -7.53 -21.38 5.43
C ASP A 489 -7.84 -20.45 6.62
N PRO A 490 -8.92 -20.70 7.37
CA PRO A 490 -9.22 -19.90 8.55
C PRO A 490 -8.05 -19.95 9.55
N LEU A 491 -7.89 -18.89 10.33
CA LEU A 491 -6.90 -18.89 11.41
C LEU A 491 -7.28 -19.92 12.48
N PRO A 492 -6.30 -20.48 13.21
CA PRO A 492 -6.57 -21.40 14.30
C PRO A 492 -7.46 -20.75 15.34
N ASN A 493 -8.54 -21.46 15.71
CA ASN A 493 -9.46 -21.02 16.74
C ASN A 493 -8.81 -21.20 18.11
N ILE A 494 -8.66 -20.11 18.87
CA ILE A 494 -8.05 -20.17 20.20
C ILE A 494 -8.89 -20.96 21.21
N LEU A 495 -10.19 -21.13 20.96
CA LEU A 495 -11.11 -21.91 21.80
C LEU A 495 -11.11 -23.42 21.47
N ALA A 496 -10.29 -23.87 20.53
CA ALA A 496 -10.16 -25.29 20.22
C ALA A 496 -9.54 -26.08 21.39
N ASP A 497 -9.89 -27.37 21.46
CA ASP A 497 -9.44 -28.26 22.53
C ASP A 497 -7.91 -28.33 22.67
N GLY A 498 -7.45 -28.30 23.91
CA GLY A 498 -6.04 -28.35 24.28
C GLY A 498 -5.29 -27.01 24.22
N ASN A 499 -5.91 -25.93 23.73
CA ASN A 499 -5.32 -24.60 23.83
C ASN A 499 -5.34 -24.09 25.27
N LEU A 500 -4.30 -23.33 25.64
CA LEU A 500 -4.14 -22.76 26.98
C LEU A 500 -4.47 -21.28 26.96
N LEU A 501 -5.30 -20.85 27.91
CA LEU A 501 -5.79 -19.49 28.05
C LEU A 501 -5.47 -18.95 29.45
N ALA A 502 -5.13 -17.66 29.55
CA ALA A 502 -5.00 -16.95 30.80
C ALA A 502 -5.57 -15.52 30.70
N GLY A 503 -5.97 -14.96 31.84
CA GLY A 503 -6.39 -13.58 31.97
C GLY A 503 -5.23 -12.71 32.46
N SER A 504 -5.54 -11.72 33.29
CA SER A 504 -4.58 -10.93 34.07
C SER A 504 -4.13 -11.63 35.36
N GLY A 505 -4.91 -12.58 35.87
CA GLY A 505 -4.61 -13.38 37.06
C GLY A 505 -3.62 -14.53 36.83
N PRO A 506 -3.17 -15.20 37.90
CA PRO A 506 -2.24 -16.34 37.82
C PRO A 506 -2.87 -17.63 37.28
N GLU A 507 -4.19 -17.69 37.13
CA GLU A 507 -4.92 -18.89 36.73
C GLU A 507 -4.72 -19.20 35.25
N VAL A 508 -4.35 -20.45 34.96
CA VAL A 508 -4.23 -20.98 33.60
C VAL A 508 -5.36 -21.98 33.36
N TYR A 509 -5.99 -21.87 32.20
CA TYR A 509 -7.07 -22.75 31.80
C TYR A 509 -6.70 -23.50 30.52
N VAL A 510 -7.12 -24.76 30.41
CA VAL A 510 -7.09 -25.50 29.14
C VAL A 510 -8.50 -25.62 28.57
N MET A 511 -8.62 -25.48 27.25
CA MET A 511 -9.89 -25.68 26.56
C MET A 511 -10.21 -27.16 26.37
N GLN A 512 -11.46 -27.55 26.64
CA GLN A 512 -11.98 -28.88 26.35
C GLN A 512 -13.50 -28.82 26.12
N SER A 513 -13.96 -29.33 24.98
CA SER A 513 -15.37 -29.41 24.62
C SER A 513 -16.10 -28.05 24.76
N GLY A 514 -15.42 -26.95 24.41
CA GLY A 514 -15.96 -25.59 24.49
C GLY A 514 -15.96 -24.94 25.89
N ALA A 515 -15.44 -25.62 26.92
CA ALA A 515 -15.28 -25.07 28.27
C ALA A 515 -13.81 -24.87 28.63
N ARG A 516 -13.52 -23.85 29.44
CA ARG A 516 -12.20 -23.65 30.04
C ARG A 516 -12.13 -24.45 31.35
N ARG A 517 -11.11 -25.27 31.53
CA ARG A 517 -10.85 -26.06 32.74
C ARG A 517 -9.64 -25.49 33.46
N HIS A 518 -9.78 -25.16 34.75
CA HIS A 518 -8.68 -24.60 35.53
C HIS A 518 -7.60 -25.66 35.75
N VAL A 519 -6.35 -25.36 35.41
CA VAL A 519 -5.19 -26.21 35.73
C VAL A 519 -4.77 -25.91 37.16
N THR A 520 -5.05 -26.84 38.09
CA THR A 520 -5.08 -26.51 39.53
C THR A 520 -3.73 -26.21 40.14
N SER A 521 -2.63 -26.60 39.49
CA SER A 521 -1.29 -26.34 39.97
C SER A 521 -0.22 -26.46 38.87
N PRO A 522 0.99 -25.92 39.08
CA PRO A 522 2.14 -26.15 38.20
C PRO A 522 2.50 -27.64 38.04
N GLU A 523 2.26 -28.46 39.06
CA GLU A 523 2.46 -29.91 38.99
C GLU A 523 1.47 -30.56 38.02
N ALA A 524 0.19 -30.15 38.04
CA ALA A 524 -0.81 -30.61 37.08
C ALA A 524 -0.44 -30.16 35.65
N PHE A 525 0.03 -28.92 35.50
CA PHE A 525 0.52 -28.37 34.23
C PHE A 525 1.69 -29.18 33.66
N GLY A 526 2.70 -29.46 34.48
CA GLY A 526 3.86 -30.28 34.13
C GLY A 526 3.51 -31.74 33.85
N ALA A 527 2.58 -32.33 34.61
CA ALA A 527 2.09 -33.69 34.38
C ALA A 527 1.39 -33.84 33.03
N CYS A 528 0.78 -32.77 32.52
CA CYS A 528 0.20 -32.71 31.18
C CYS A 528 1.22 -32.43 30.06
N SER A 529 2.47 -32.14 30.42
CA SER A 529 3.53 -31.70 29.49
C SER A 529 3.17 -30.42 28.72
N TYR A 530 2.35 -29.56 29.32
CA TYR A 530 2.08 -28.24 28.77
C TYR A 530 3.33 -27.35 28.89
N GLY A 531 3.51 -26.45 27.91
CA GLY A 531 4.55 -25.43 27.95
C GLY A 531 3.98 -24.07 28.28
N TRP A 532 4.71 -23.29 29.07
CA TRP A 532 4.31 -21.93 29.46
C TRP A 532 4.25 -20.96 28.27
N ASP A 533 5.03 -21.23 27.21
CA ASP A 533 4.98 -20.52 25.93
C ASP A 533 3.67 -20.74 25.16
N ALA A 534 2.87 -21.75 25.54
CA ALA A 534 1.61 -22.08 24.87
C ALA A 534 0.39 -21.33 25.41
N ILE A 535 0.55 -20.50 26.44
CA ILE A 535 -0.54 -19.74 27.03
C ILE A 535 -0.85 -18.52 26.16
N SER A 536 -2.09 -18.41 25.70
CA SER A 536 -2.62 -17.22 25.04
C SER A 536 -3.39 -16.37 26.03
N HIS A 537 -3.13 -15.06 26.04
CA HIS A 537 -3.79 -14.14 26.96
C HIS A 537 -5.07 -13.56 26.34
N LEU A 538 -6.13 -13.49 27.14
CA LEU A 538 -7.39 -12.84 26.79
C LEU A 538 -7.72 -11.74 27.81
N PRO A 539 -8.43 -10.68 27.39
CA PRO A 539 -9.05 -9.77 28.36
C PRO A 539 -9.95 -10.54 29.33
N ASP A 540 -9.91 -10.19 30.62
CA ASP A 540 -10.65 -10.91 31.67
C ASP A 540 -12.16 -10.98 31.38
N LEU A 541 -12.72 -9.93 30.77
CA LEU A 541 -14.13 -9.88 30.36
C LEU A 541 -14.47 -10.89 29.26
N ARG A 542 -13.52 -11.28 28.40
CA ARG A 542 -13.71 -12.38 27.44
C ARG A 542 -13.54 -13.72 28.11
N LEU A 543 -12.48 -13.88 28.90
CA LEU A 543 -12.19 -15.14 29.56
C LEU A 543 -13.35 -15.59 30.46
N CYS A 544 -14.04 -14.64 31.12
CA CYS A 544 -15.18 -14.96 31.97
C CYS A 544 -16.46 -15.35 31.21
N GLN A 545 -16.56 -15.04 29.90
CA GLN A 545 -17.67 -15.46 29.04
C GLN A 545 -17.55 -16.92 28.56
N ILE A 546 -16.33 -17.49 28.61
CA ILE A 546 -16.10 -18.89 28.27
C ILE A 546 -16.58 -19.79 29.43
N PRO A 547 -17.46 -20.78 29.17
CA PRO A 547 -17.99 -21.68 30.19
C PRO A 547 -16.89 -22.33 31.03
N LEU A 548 -17.05 -22.33 32.36
CA LEU A 548 -16.13 -22.99 33.28
C LEU A 548 -16.46 -24.48 33.39
N GLY A 549 -15.51 -25.35 33.03
CA GLY A 549 -15.59 -26.79 33.22
C GLY A 549 -14.98 -27.23 34.55
N ALA A 550 -15.00 -28.54 34.81
CA ALA A 550 -14.36 -29.12 36.00
C ALA A 550 -12.84 -28.89 35.99
N ASP A 551 -12.25 -28.67 37.16
CA ASP A 551 -10.81 -28.49 37.33
C ASP A 551 -9.99 -29.67 36.77
N LEU A 552 -8.76 -29.39 36.33
CA LEU A 552 -7.79 -30.36 35.84
C LEU A 552 -6.64 -30.47 36.84
N ALA A 553 -6.70 -31.51 37.69
CA ALA A 553 -5.67 -31.83 38.68
C ALA A 553 -4.66 -32.88 38.19
N ASN A 554 -5.04 -33.71 37.22
CA ASN A 554 -4.23 -34.81 36.68
C ASN A 554 -4.74 -35.27 35.31
N ALA A 555 -4.00 -36.19 34.67
CA ALA A 555 -4.39 -36.81 33.40
C ALA A 555 -5.74 -37.56 33.48
N PRO A 556 -6.48 -37.72 32.37
CA PRO A 556 -6.13 -37.37 30.99
C PRO A 556 -6.25 -35.88 30.67
N CYS A 557 -5.21 -35.35 30.03
CA CYS A 557 -5.08 -33.93 29.71
C CYS A 557 -5.63 -33.64 28.30
N PRO A 558 -6.48 -32.62 28.11
CA PRO A 558 -6.86 -32.15 26.78
C PRO A 558 -5.63 -31.79 25.96
N ARG A 559 -5.58 -32.20 24.69
CA ARG A 559 -4.44 -31.92 23.82
C ARG A 559 -4.88 -31.30 22.52
N PHE A 560 -4.06 -30.37 22.04
CA PHE A 560 -4.20 -29.84 20.70
C PHE A 560 -3.97 -30.96 19.69
N VAL A 561 -4.93 -31.15 18.79
CA VAL A 561 -4.84 -32.09 17.68
C VAL A 561 -4.90 -31.28 16.40
N PRO A 562 -3.84 -31.28 15.56
CA PRO A 562 -3.87 -30.53 14.32
C PRO A 562 -4.91 -31.12 13.37
N GLY A 563 -5.70 -30.24 12.75
CA GLY A 563 -6.61 -30.63 11.68
C GLY A 563 -5.87 -31.19 10.46
N ASP A 564 -6.55 -32.01 9.66
CA ASP A 564 -5.98 -32.52 8.41
C ASP A 564 -5.71 -31.37 7.42
N GLY A 565 -4.47 -31.28 6.93
CA GLY A 565 -4.01 -30.19 6.04
C GLY A 565 -3.51 -28.93 6.74
N MET A 566 -3.66 -28.83 8.07
CA MET A 566 -3.23 -27.66 8.84
C MET A 566 -1.71 -27.48 8.80
N LEU A 567 -1.23 -26.28 8.43
CA LEU A 567 0.20 -25.98 8.32
C LEU A 567 0.72 -25.32 9.59
N LEU A 568 1.71 -25.96 10.21
CA LEU A 568 2.21 -25.60 11.54
C LEU A 568 3.69 -25.23 11.43
N GLN A 569 4.09 -24.13 12.06
CA GLN A 569 5.49 -23.72 12.19
C GLN A 569 5.78 -23.18 13.59
N GLY A 570 6.92 -23.57 14.15
CA GLY A 570 7.38 -23.09 15.45
C GLY A 570 8.19 -21.81 15.36
N SER A 571 9.14 -21.66 16.27
CA SER A 571 10.17 -20.62 16.18
C SER A 571 11.19 -20.88 15.07
N GLY A 572 11.46 -22.17 14.78
CA GLY A 572 12.39 -22.62 13.74
C GLY A 572 11.82 -22.62 12.31
N PRO A 573 12.67 -22.86 11.29
CA PRO A 573 12.26 -22.83 9.89
C PRO A 573 11.45 -24.05 9.44
N ALA A 574 11.43 -25.14 10.24
CA ALA A 574 10.74 -26.37 9.89
C ALA A 574 9.22 -26.17 9.81
N VAL A 575 8.63 -26.58 8.70
CA VAL A 575 7.19 -26.53 8.46
C VAL A 575 6.63 -27.94 8.54
N TYR A 576 5.48 -28.09 9.20
CA TYR A 576 4.77 -29.35 9.34
C TYR A 576 3.36 -29.23 8.78
N VAL A 577 2.81 -30.35 8.33
CA VAL A 577 1.38 -30.49 8.01
C VAL A 577 0.72 -31.47 8.98
N GLY A 578 -0.46 -31.13 9.47
CA GLY A 578 -1.33 -32.01 10.23
C GLY A 578 -1.93 -33.10 9.34
N ARG A 579 -1.79 -34.38 9.72
CA ARG A 579 -2.42 -35.52 9.04
C ARG A 579 -2.96 -36.51 10.06
N LEU A 580 -4.28 -36.59 10.19
CA LEU A 580 -4.96 -37.49 11.14
C LEU A 580 -4.34 -37.44 12.56
N GLY A 581 -4.08 -36.24 13.07
CA GLY A 581 -3.50 -36.00 14.40
C GLY A 581 -1.97 -36.13 14.49
N LEU A 582 -1.27 -36.47 13.40
CA LEU A 582 0.19 -36.45 13.32
C LEU A 582 0.71 -35.11 12.80
N LYS A 583 1.91 -34.70 13.22
CA LYS A 583 2.70 -33.67 12.52
C LYS A 583 3.66 -34.33 11.54
N ARG A 584 3.57 -33.99 10.25
CA ARG A 584 4.49 -34.51 9.22
C ARG A 584 5.37 -33.39 8.70
N HIS A 585 6.67 -33.60 8.73
CA HIS A 585 7.63 -32.59 8.26
C HIS A 585 7.54 -32.42 6.75
N VAL A 586 7.50 -31.17 6.29
CA VAL A 586 7.61 -30.81 4.87
C VAL A 586 9.09 -30.63 4.54
N PRO A 587 9.73 -31.49 3.73
CA PRO A 587 11.19 -31.60 3.66
C PRO A 587 11.94 -30.34 3.24
N ASN A 588 11.34 -29.59 2.31
CA ASN A 588 11.90 -28.36 1.78
C ASN A 588 10.78 -27.52 1.17
N PRO A 589 11.05 -26.24 0.86
CA PRO A 589 9.97 -25.40 0.41
C PRO A 589 9.46 -25.79 -1.02
N ALA A 590 10.20 -26.56 -1.82
CA ALA A 590 9.77 -26.95 -3.17
C ALA A 590 8.74 -28.07 -3.07
N SER A 591 8.93 -28.96 -2.10
CA SER A 591 7.94 -29.94 -1.68
C SER A 591 6.71 -29.24 -1.12
N PHE A 592 6.87 -28.16 -0.34
CA PHE A 592 5.72 -27.38 0.15
C PHE A 592 4.80 -26.94 -1.00
N GLU A 593 5.38 -26.32 -2.04
CA GLU A 593 4.64 -25.89 -3.24
C GLU A 593 4.12 -27.08 -4.07
N GLY A 594 4.96 -28.09 -4.27
CA GLY A 594 4.63 -29.28 -5.07
C GLY A 594 3.52 -30.13 -4.47
N TRP A 595 3.34 -30.11 -3.14
CA TRP A 595 2.21 -30.71 -2.45
C TRP A 595 0.95 -29.82 -2.47
N GLY A 596 1.01 -28.64 -3.10
CA GLY A 596 -0.11 -27.72 -3.25
C GLY A 596 -0.35 -26.78 -2.06
N PHE A 597 0.59 -26.71 -1.10
CA PHE A 597 0.44 -25.83 0.05
C PHE A 597 0.71 -24.37 -0.31
N ARG A 598 0.08 -23.45 0.42
CA ARG A 598 0.18 -22.01 0.20
C ARG A 598 0.86 -21.34 1.39
N TRP A 599 1.87 -20.51 1.12
CA TRP A 599 2.71 -19.90 2.16
C TRP A 599 1.90 -19.06 3.17
N GLY A 600 0.87 -18.34 2.71
CA GLY A 600 -0.02 -17.56 3.58
C GLY A 600 -0.83 -18.40 4.58
N ASN A 601 -1.01 -19.71 4.34
CA ASN A 601 -1.75 -20.61 5.23
C ASN A 601 -0.91 -21.14 6.40
N ILE A 602 0.39 -20.80 6.50
CA ILE A 602 1.21 -21.26 7.62
C ILE A 602 0.78 -20.53 8.90
N ASP A 603 0.52 -21.31 9.94
CA ASP A 603 0.21 -20.81 11.27
C ASP A 603 1.38 -21.01 12.22
N ARG A 604 1.69 -19.97 12.98
CA ARG A 604 2.70 -20.04 14.03
C ARG A 604 2.12 -20.60 15.31
N PHE A 605 2.82 -21.60 15.85
CA PHE A 605 2.50 -22.23 17.12
C PHE A 605 3.67 -22.14 18.08
N PRO A 606 3.39 -22.10 19.39
CA PRO A 606 4.38 -22.33 20.44
C PRO A 606 5.14 -23.64 20.21
N ASP A 607 6.43 -23.65 20.51
CA ASP A 607 7.29 -24.82 20.26
C ASP A 607 6.86 -26.00 21.14
N SER A 608 6.39 -25.75 22.36
CA SER A 608 5.86 -26.81 23.23
C SER A 608 4.61 -27.47 22.64
N THR A 609 3.68 -26.70 22.07
CA THR A 609 2.50 -27.22 21.38
C THR A 609 2.90 -28.11 20.22
N ILE A 610 3.83 -27.66 19.36
CA ILE A 610 4.31 -28.47 18.24
C ILE A 610 5.00 -29.74 18.75
N ASN A 611 5.83 -29.65 19.79
CA ASN A 611 6.57 -30.78 20.33
C ASN A 611 5.67 -31.84 20.98
N ALA A 612 4.52 -31.44 21.51
CA ALA A 612 3.52 -32.36 22.08
C ALA A 612 2.73 -33.16 21.03
N ILE A 613 2.71 -32.72 19.76
CA ILE A 613 2.04 -33.44 18.67
C ILE A 613 2.87 -34.66 18.27
N THR A 614 2.20 -35.81 18.15
CA THR A 614 2.82 -37.07 17.73
C THR A 614 3.48 -36.92 16.35
N PRO A 615 4.79 -37.22 16.21
CA PRO A 615 5.47 -37.12 14.93
C PRO A 615 5.02 -38.23 13.96
N GLY A 616 4.75 -37.82 12.72
CA GLY A 616 4.58 -38.68 11.55
C GLY A 616 5.85 -38.77 10.72
N ARG A 617 5.85 -39.65 9.71
CA ARG A 617 6.88 -39.69 8.67
C ARG A 617 6.89 -38.38 7.88
N PRO A 618 8.05 -37.85 7.46
CA PRO A 618 8.10 -36.72 6.54
C PRO A 618 7.28 -36.98 5.26
N LEU A 619 6.79 -35.92 4.61
CA LEU A 619 6.24 -36.06 3.25
C LEU A 619 7.35 -36.47 2.28
N LEU A 620 6.99 -37.10 1.15
CA LEU A 620 7.96 -37.33 0.07
C LEU A 620 8.52 -36.00 -0.44
N ASN A 621 9.81 -36.02 -0.76
CA ASN A 621 10.50 -34.88 -1.33
C ASN A 621 10.28 -34.85 -2.85
N VAL A 622 9.69 -33.77 -3.36
CA VAL A 622 9.41 -33.62 -4.81
C VAL A 622 10.69 -33.41 -5.64
N LEU A 623 11.84 -33.16 -4.98
CA LEU A 623 13.13 -33.05 -5.64
C LEU A 623 13.84 -34.41 -5.81
N ASP A 624 13.28 -35.50 -5.28
CA ASP A 624 13.84 -36.84 -5.46
C ASP A 624 13.71 -37.31 -6.92
N ASN A 625 14.60 -38.22 -7.32
CA ASN A 625 14.70 -38.73 -8.69
C ASN A 625 13.34 -39.25 -9.22
N GLY A 626 13.05 -38.95 -10.49
CA GLY A 626 11.85 -39.37 -11.20
C GLY A 626 10.62 -38.48 -11.02
N ASN A 627 10.62 -37.58 -10.04
CA ASN A 627 9.51 -36.63 -9.88
C ASN A 627 9.49 -35.59 -11.01
N LEU A 628 8.29 -35.15 -11.38
CA LEU A 628 8.09 -34.18 -12.44
C LEU A 628 7.76 -32.82 -11.84
N LEU A 629 8.44 -31.78 -12.30
CA LEU A 629 8.27 -30.39 -11.87
C LEU A 629 7.90 -29.49 -13.04
N ARG A 630 7.12 -28.45 -12.75
CA ARG A 630 6.79 -27.39 -13.71
C ARG A 630 6.62 -26.05 -12.99
N GLY A 631 7.06 -24.98 -13.66
CA GLY A 631 6.84 -23.60 -13.24
C GLY A 631 5.51 -23.03 -13.76
N SER A 632 5.46 -21.72 -14.00
CA SER A 632 4.30 -21.09 -14.67
C SER A 632 4.24 -21.45 -16.17
N GLY A 633 5.40 -21.54 -16.83
CA GLY A 633 5.54 -21.89 -18.25
C GLY A 633 5.20 -23.36 -18.57
N PRO A 634 5.07 -23.73 -19.85
CA PRO A 634 4.62 -25.07 -20.26
C PRO A 634 5.68 -26.19 -20.11
N ALA A 635 6.94 -25.83 -19.91
CA ALA A 635 8.05 -26.79 -19.86
C ALA A 635 7.97 -27.68 -18.61
N VAL A 636 8.02 -29.00 -18.82
CA VAL A 636 8.04 -30.01 -17.76
C VAL A 636 9.46 -30.54 -17.61
N TYR A 637 9.89 -30.73 -16.36
CA TYR A 637 11.21 -31.25 -16.04
C TYR A 637 11.10 -32.51 -15.19
N VAL A 638 11.93 -33.50 -15.45
CA VAL A 638 12.11 -34.65 -14.53
C VAL A 638 13.33 -34.41 -13.65
N MET A 639 13.23 -34.79 -12.38
CA MET A 639 14.35 -34.76 -11.46
C MET A 639 15.26 -35.97 -11.66
N GLN A 640 16.56 -35.73 -11.76
CA GLN A 640 17.59 -36.77 -11.80
C GLN A 640 18.90 -36.26 -11.22
N ASP A 641 19.38 -36.95 -10.19
CA ASP A 641 20.68 -36.74 -9.54
C ASP A 641 20.90 -35.28 -9.11
N GLY A 642 19.83 -34.67 -8.59
CA GLY A 642 19.80 -33.28 -8.11
C GLY A 642 19.62 -32.22 -9.21
N ALA A 643 19.55 -32.61 -10.48
CA ALA A 643 19.30 -31.73 -11.61
C ALA A 643 17.88 -31.90 -12.17
N ARG A 644 17.33 -30.82 -12.73
CA ARG A 644 16.10 -30.86 -13.53
C ARG A 644 16.47 -31.07 -15.00
N ARG A 645 15.90 -32.08 -15.65
CA ARG A 645 16.09 -32.37 -17.07
C ARG A 645 14.82 -32.02 -17.83
N HIS A 646 14.91 -31.19 -18.86
CA HIS A 646 13.75 -30.82 -19.66
C HIS A 646 13.22 -32.04 -20.44
N VAL A 647 11.92 -32.34 -20.31
CA VAL A 647 11.25 -33.36 -21.11
C VAL A 647 10.90 -32.75 -22.46
N THR A 648 11.58 -33.16 -23.54
CA THR A 648 11.56 -32.42 -24.82
C THR A 648 10.22 -32.40 -25.53
N GLY A 649 9.28 -33.28 -25.14
CA GLY A 649 7.93 -33.29 -25.71
C GLY A 649 6.97 -34.27 -25.02
N PRO A 650 5.66 -34.16 -25.31
CA PRO A 650 4.63 -35.07 -24.79
C PRO A 650 4.81 -36.53 -25.25
N ASP A 651 5.43 -36.75 -26.40
CA ASP A 651 5.82 -38.06 -26.92
C ASP A 651 6.87 -38.72 -26.02
N VAL A 652 7.89 -37.97 -25.60
CA VAL A 652 8.88 -38.45 -24.61
C VAL A 652 8.24 -38.71 -23.27
N MET A 653 7.36 -37.81 -22.81
CA MET A 653 6.60 -38.00 -21.57
C MET A 653 5.83 -39.33 -21.60
N SER A 654 5.11 -39.60 -22.69
CA SER A 654 4.36 -40.85 -22.88
C SER A 654 5.28 -42.07 -22.98
N ALA A 655 6.39 -41.97 -23.72
CA ALA A 655 7.39 -43.04 -23.85
C ALA A 655 8.05 -43.40 -22.52
N CYS A 656 8.13 -42.45 -21.60
CA CYS A 656 8.62 -42.64 -20.23
C CYS A 656 7.55 -43.11 -19.23
N GLY A 657 6.29 -43.27 -19.65
CA GLY A 657 5.17 -43.61 -18.77
C GLY A 657 4.73 -42.48 -17.83
N TYR A 658 5.21 -41.26 -18.08
CA TYR A 658 4.83 -40.07 -17.30
C TYR A 658 3.46 -39.53 -17.75
N THR A 659 2.74 -38.90 -16.83
CA THR A 659 1.51 -38.16 -17.14
C THR A 659 1.50 -36.80 -16.46
N PHE A 660 0.74 -35.86 -17.01
CA PHE A 660 0.59 -34.53 -16.41
C PHE A 660 0.00 -34.55 -15.00
N ALA A 661 -0.72 -35.61 -14.63
CA ALA A 661 -1.24 -35.80 -13.27
C ALA A 661 -0.13 -35.99 -12.22
N ALA A 662 1.08 -36.40 -12.64
CA ALA A 662 2.24 -36.57 -11.76
C ALA A 662 3.12 -35.31 -11.65
N VAL A 663 2.74 -34.21 -12.31
CA VAL A 663 3.53 -32.97 -12.33
C VAL A 663 3.23 -32.12 -11.09
N HIS A 664 4.26 -31.84 -10.31
CA HIS A 664 4.24 -30.91 -9.21
C HIS A 664 4.50 -29.48 -9.71
N LEU A 665 3.69 -28.52 -9.25
CA LEU A 665 3.89 -27.11 -9.53
C LEU A 665 4.81 -26.48 -8.49
N VAL A 666 5.80 -25.73 -8.96
CA VAL A 666 6.74 -24.98 -8.11
C VAL A 666 6.91 -23.57 -8.64
N ASN A 667 7.31 -22.63 -7.80
CA ASN A 667 7.56 -21.25 -8.22
C ASN A 667 8.71 -21.20 -9.25
N ASP A 668 8.65 -20.26 -10.20
CA ASP A 668 9.67 -20.11 -11.24
C ASP A 668 11.07 -19.82 -10.67
N SER A 669 11.18 -18.99 -9.62
CA SER A 669 12.48 -18.74 -8.98
C SER A 669 13.05 -20.02 -8.38
N ARG A 670 12.19 -20.83 -7.77
CA ARG A 670 12.51 -22.14 -7.20
C ARG A 670 13.01 -23.11 -8.24
N LEU A 671 12.29 -23.19 -9.37
CA LEU A 671 12.66 -24.06 -10.47
C LEU A 671 14.02 -23.66 -11.04
N GLN A 672 14.33 -22.36 -11.07
CA GLN A 672 15.60 -21.83 -11.55
C GLN A 672 16.78 -22.11 -10.60
N GLU A 673 16.55 -22.23 -9.29
CA GLU A 673 17.57 -22.64 -8.31
C GLU A 673 18.06 -24.09 -8.52
N ILE A 674 17.23 -24.94 -9.14
CA ILE A 674 17.59 -26.33 -9.43
C ILE A 674 18.50 -26.38 -10.68
N PRO A 675 19.69 -27.00 -10.60
CA PRO A 675 20.61 -27.11 -11.73
C PRO A 675 19.95 -27.73 -12.97
N LEU A 676 20.14 -27.11 -14.13
CA LEU A 676 19.64 -27.63 -15.40
C LEU A 676 20.58 -28.73 -15.91
N GLY A 677 20.06 -29.95 -16.04
CA GLY A 677 20.74 -31.07 -16.67
C GLY A 677 20.46 -31.17 -18.18
N ALA A 678 21.08 -32.13 -18.85
CA ALA A 678 20.81 -32.41 -20.26
C ALA A 678 19.35 -32.84 -20.49
N ASP A 679 18.78 -32.43 -21.61
CA ASP A 679 17.40 -32.76 -21.99
C ASP A 679 17.13 -34.29 -21.98
N LEU A 680 15.91 -34.65 -21.63
CA LEU A 680 15.39 -36.02 -21.76
C LEU A 680 14.66 -36.12 -23.09
N ALA A 681 15.28 -36.81 -24.05
CA ALA A 681 14.74 -37.04 -25.39
C ALA A 681 14.09 -38.42 -25.59
N GLY A 682 14.07 -39.27 -24.55
CA GLY A 682 13.55 -40.63 -24.61
C GLY A 682 14.09 -41.53 -23.49
N PRO A 683 13.66 -42.80 -23.42
CA PRO A 683 14.18 -43.79 -22.47
C PRO A 683 15.71 -44.00 -22.56
N PRO A 684 16.39 -44.37 -21.46
CA PRO A 684 15.85 -44.71 -20.14
C PRO A 684 15.47 -43.47 -19.32
N CYS A 685 14.29 -43.51 -18.70
CA CYS A 685 13.71 -42.37 -17.99
C CYS A 685 13.86 -42.55 -16.46
N PRO A 686 14.23 -41.49 -15.71
CA PRO A 686 14.32 -41.54 -14.25
C PRO A 686 13.00 -42.00 -13.60
N GLN A 687 13.04 -43.01 -12.74
CA GLN A 687 11.83 -43.51 -12.07
C GLN A 687 11.78 -43.04 -10.62
N VAL A 688 10.57 -42.81 -10.14
CA VAL A 688 10.34 -42.47 -8.73
C VAL A 688 10.68 -43.67 -7.86
N SER A 689 11.52 -43.46 -6.85
CA SER A 689 11.92 -44.49 -5.89
C SER A 689 11.76 -43.97 -4.47
N PRO A 690 10.54 -44.03 -3.89
CA PRO A 690 10.30 -43.52 -2.56
C PRO A 690 11.10 -44.30 -1.50
N PRO A 691 11.47 -43.67 -0.38
CA PRO A 691 12.37 -44.26 0.61
C PRO A 691 11.74 -45.49 1.30
N GLY A 692 12.61 -46.37 1.81
CA GLY A 692 12.19 -47.55 2.57
C GLY A 692 11.27 -47.20 3.74
N GLY A 693 10.14 -47.89 3.80
CA GLY A 693 9.09 -47.70 4.80
C GLY A 693 8.03 -46.64 4.45
N ALA A 694 8.17 -45.91 3.33
CA ALA A 694 7.10 -45.03 2.85
C ALA A 694 5.80 -45.82 2.62
N LEU A 695 4.67 -45.21 2.97
CA LEU A 695 3.34 -45.77 2.76
C LEU A 695 2.67 -45.00 1.63
N LEU A 696 2.26 -45.71 0.59
CA LEU A 696 1.81 -45.10 -0.65
C LEU A 696 0.40 -45.57 -0.99
N GLN A 697 -0.39 -44.66 -1.54
CA GLN A 697 -1.72 -44.96 -2.07
C GLN A 697 -1.92 -44.22 -3.40
N GLY A 698 -2.53 -44.90 -4.38
CA GLY A 698 -3.00 -44.28 -5.61
C GLY A 698 -4.41 -43.71 -5.45
N SER A 699 -5.17 -43.73 -6.53
CA SER A 699 -6.61 -43.45 -6.49
C SER A 699 -7.45 -44.59 -5.92
N ASP A 700 -6.91 -45.82 -5.91
CA ASP A 700 -7.55 -47.00 -5.34
C ASP A 700 -7.46 -47.07 -3.80
N ALA A 701 -8.18 -48.02 -3.20
CA ALA A 701 -8.15 -48.25 -1.76
C ALA A 701 -6.89 -49.00 -1.28
N ALA A 702 -6.04 -49.48 -2.20
CA ALA A 702 -4.91 -50.33 -1.86
C ALA A 702 -3.75 -49.48 -1.33
N VAL A 703 -3.22 -49.89 -0.17
CA VAL A 703 -2.06 -49.23 0.45
C VAL A 703 -0.84 -50.11 0.26
N TYR A 704 0.30 -49.48 -0.02
CA TYR A 704 1.55 -50.17 -0.29
C TYR A 704 2.66 -49.70 0.67
N LEU A 705 3.48 -50.64 1.14
CA LEU A 705 4.71 -50.36 1.86
C LEU A 705 5.89 -50.41 0.90
N MET A 706 6.76 -49.40 0.94
CA MET A 706 8.04 -49.46 0.24
C MET A 706 9.05 -50.32 1.01
N LYS A 707 9.53 -51.42 0.41
CA LYS A 707 10.57 -52.28 1.00
C LYS A 707 11.54 -52.75 -0.09
N GLY A 708 12.83 -52.46 0.08
CA GLY A 708 13.89 -52.89 -0.85
C GLY A 708 13.66 -52.42 -2.30
N GLY A 709 13.12 -51.22 -2.49
CA GLY A 709 12.83 -50.65 -3.82
C GLY A 709 11.50 -51.12 -4.44
N LEU A 710 10.75 -51.99 -3.77
CA LEU A 710 9.46 -52.50 -4.25
C LEU A 710 8.29 -51.88 -3.48
N LYS A 711 7.19 -51.58 -4.17
CA LYS A 711 5.88 -51.35 -3.52
C LYS A 711 5.24 -52.71 -3.20
N ARG A 712 4.97 -52.96 -1.93
CA ARG A 712 4.37 -54.23 -1.46
C ARG A 712 2.97 -53.96 -0.95
N HIS A 713 1.99 -54.62 -1.55
CA HIS A 713 0.59 -54.47 -1.14
C HIS A 713 0.40 -54.87 0.33
N ILE A 714 -0.29 -54.02 1.09
CA ILE A 714 -0.73 -54.30 2.45
C ILE A 714 -2.12 -54.95 2.34
N PRO A 715 -2.28 -56.24 2.69
CA PRO A 715 -3.52 -56.98 2.42
C PRO A 715 -4.77 -56.36 3.05
N ASP A 716 -4.63 -55.77 4.24
CA ASP A 716 -5.74 -55.29 5.05
C ASP A 716 -5.28 -54.29 6.14
N VAL A 717 -6.25 -53.61 6.76
CA VAL A 717 -6.01 -52.60 7.80
C VAL A 717 -5.48 -53.18 9.12
N VAL A 718 -5.77 -54.46 9.43
CA VAL A 718 -5.24 -55.13 10.61
C VAL A 718 -3.75 -55.40 10.44
N THR A 719 -3.33 -55.83 9.24
CA THR A 719 -1.91 -55.96 8.88
C THR A 719 -1.19 -54.62 9.00
N MET A 720 -1.79 -53.53 8.51
CA MET A 720 -1.23 -52.18 8.69
C MET A 720 -1.01 -51.85 10.18
N ALA A 721 -2.03 -52.07 11.03
CA ALA A 721 -1.95 -51.80 12.46
C ALA A 721 -0.97 -52.71 13.21
N ALA A 722 -0.97 -54.02 12.92
CA ALA A 722 -0.10 -55.01 13.56
C ALA A 722 1.40 -54.74 13.33
N TRP A 723 1.71 -54.01 12.26
CA TRP A 723 3.06 -53.62 11.88
C TRP A 723 3.40 -52.17 12.28
N GLY A 724 2.54 -51.53 13.08
CA GLY A 724 2.76 -50.17 13.59
C GLY A 724 2.64 -49.07 12.53
N MET A 725 2.05 -49.37 11.38
CA MET A 725 1.82 -48.40 10.31
C MET A 725 0.57 -47.58 10.61
N ARG A 726 0.58 -46.28 10.29
CA ARG A 726 -0.51 -45.34 10.62
C ARG A 726 -1.06 -44.70 9.35
N TRP A 727 -2.37 -44.53 9.28
CA TRP A 727 -3.05 -43.87 8.15
C TRP A 727 -2.55 -42.45 7.90
N GLY A 728 -2.19 -41.71 8.95
CA GLY A 728 -1.65 -40.35 8.80
C GLY A 728 -0.32 -40.31 8.04
N ASP A 729 0.44 -41.42 8.02
CA ASP A 729 1.74 -41.53 7.35
C ASP A 729 1.62 -41.91 5.85
N VAL A 730 0.41 -42.08 5.31
CA VAL A 730 0.18 -42.46 3.90
C VAL A 730 0.30 -41.23 2.98
N ASP A 731 1.11 -41.36 1.94
CA ASP A 731 1.24 -40.39 0.85
C ASP A 731 0.40 -40.81 -0.35
N ARG A 732 -0.44 -39.89 -0.82
CA ARG A 732 -1.25 -40.09 -2.02
C ARG A 732 -0.48 -39.61 -3.25
N LEU A 733 -0.27 -40.51 -4.20
CA LEU A 733 0.46 -40.26 -5.44
C LEU A 733 -0.46 -40.44 -6.65
N ALA A 734 -0.09 -39.82 -7.77
CA ALA A 734 -0.77 -40.07 -9.03
C ALA A 734 -0.61 -41.53 -9.46
N ASP A 735 -1.63 -42.11 -10.10
CA ASP A 735 -1.60 -43.51 -10.53
C ASP A 735 -0.46 -43.82 -11.50
N SER A 736 -0.07 -42.85 -12.33
CA SER A 736 1.10 -42.97 -13.21
C SER A 736 2.40 -43.12 -12.44
N THR A 737 2.58 -42.32 -11.38
CA THR A 737 3.71 -42.45 -10.45
C THR A 737 3.67 -43.82 -9.77
N MET A 738 2.49 -44.25 -9.29
CA MET A 738 2.33 -45.57 -8.69
C MET A 738 2.69 -46.69 -9.67
N MET A 739 2.30 -46.60 -10.95
CA MET A 739 2.61 -47.60 -11.97
C MET A 739 4.12 -47.70 -12.28
N GLY A 740 4.85 -46.58 -12.20
CA GLY A 740 6.31 -46.57 -12.41
C GLY A 740 7.12 -47.22 -11.29
N ILE A 741 6.54 -47.38 -10.09
CA ILE A 741 7.21 -48.03 -8.95
C ILE A 741 7.12 -49.57 -9.09
N PRO A 742 8.26 -50.29 -9.09
CA PRO A 742 8.27 -51.75 -9.21
C PRO A 742 7.42 -52.45 -8.13
N GLY A 743 6.54 -53.36 -8.54
CA GLY A 743 5.73 -54.17 -7.64
C GLY A 743 6.50 -55.34 -7.02
N GLY A 744 6.28 -55.59 -5.73
CA GLY A 744 6.74 -56.79 -5.03
C GLY A 744 5.58 -57.69 -4.59
N GLN A 745 5.93 -58.84 -4.00
CA GLN A 745 4.95 -59.72 -3.34
C GLN A 745 4.23 -58.95 -2.21
N ALA A 746 2.95 -59.24 -2.00
CA ALA A 746 2.18 -58.66 -0.89
C ALA A 746 2.86 -58.95 0.46
N LEU A 747 2.63 -58.11 1.47
CA LEU A 747 3.04 -58.41 2.84
C LEU A 747 2.32 -59.67 3.34
N LEU A 748 2.96 -60.37 4.27
CA LEU A 748 2.31 -61.47 4.97
C LEU A 748 1.15 -60.92 5.79
N ASP A 749 -0.02 -61.50 5.55
CA ASP A 749 -1.26 -61.14 6.25
C ASP A 749 -1.12 -61.46 7.75
N ALA A 750 -1.36 -60.45 8.59
CA ALA A 750 -1.37 -60.60 10.04
C ALA A 750 -2.51 -61.51 10.54
N LEU A 751 -3.57 -61.67 9.75
CA LEU A 751 -4.71 -62.54 10.00
C LEU A 751 -4.47 -64.00 9.58
N ALA A 752 -3.32 -64.31 8.98
CA ALA A 752 -3.00 -65.69 8.59
C ALA A 752 -2.90 -66.62 9.81
N ASP A 753 -3.34 -67.87 9.64
CA ASP A 753 -3.42 -68.87 10.70
C ASP A 753 -2.09 -69.02 11.46
N GLY A 754 -2.14 -69.21 12.77
CA GLY A 754 -0.95 -69.34 13.62
C GLY A 754 -0.31 -68.00 14.05
N ASN A 755 -0.71 -66.86 13.47
CA ASN A 755 -0.26 -65.55 13.95
C ASN A 755 -0.85 -65.20 15.31
N LEU A 756 -0.06 -64.53 16.15
CA LEU A 756 -0.40 -64.19 17.53
C LEU A 756 -0.70 -62.69 17.65
N LEU A 757 -1.92 -62.36 18.05
CA LEU A 757 -2.40 -60.99 18.20
C LEU A 757 -2.80 -60.72 19.64
N LYS A 758 -2.59 -59.48 20.11
CA LYS A 758 -3.17 -58.98 21.37
C LYS A 758 -3.74 -57.58 21.20
N GLY A 759 -4.72 -57.23 22.01
CA GLY A 759 -5.25 -55.86 22.09
C GLY A 759 -4.74 -55.14 23.34
N ASP A 760 -5.53 -54.21 23.85
CA ASP A 760 -5.27 -53.50 25.13
C ASP A 760 -5.39 -54.40 26.36
N GLY A 761 -6.17 -55.48 26.24
CA GLY A 761 -6.33 -56.48 27.29
C GLY A 761 -5.14 -57.45 27.39
N PRO A 762 -5.08 -58.24 28.49
CA PRO A 762 -4.00 -59.21 28.71
C PRO A 762 -4.12 -60.46 27.81
N SER A 763 -5.28 -60.70 27.20
CA SER A 763 -5.54 -61.86 26.38
C SER A 763 -4.72 -61.87 25.09
N ILE A 764 -4.14 -63.04 24.79
CA ILE A 764 -3.45 -63.33 23.54
C ILE A 764 -4.35 -64.26 22.72
N TYR A 765 -4.46 -63.95 21.43
CA TYR A 765 -5.24 -64.71 20.48
C TYR A 765 -4.33 -65.29 19.41
N VAL A 766 -4.62 -66.51 18.96
CA VAL A 766 -4.08 -67.06 17.73
C VAL A 766 -5.12 -66.98 16.62
N MET A 767 -4.68 -66.70 15.41
CA MET A 767 -5.53 -66.74 14.21
C MET A 767 -5.72 -68.19 13.74
N ASP A 768 -6.95 -68.56 13.39
CA ASP A 768 -7.33 -69.90 12.92
C ASP A 768 -8.57 -69.83 12.02
N GLY A 769 -8.42 -70.11 10.73
CA GLY A 769 -9.49 -70.02 9.74
C GLY A 769 -10.14 -68.63 9.66
N GLY A 770 -9.37 -67.56 9.90
CA GLY A 770 -9.85 -66.18 9.96
C GLY A 770 -10.57 -65.80 11.26
N LEU A 771 -10.66 -66.72 12.24
CA LEU A 771 -11.18 -66.44 13.58
C LEU A 771 -10.05 -66.16 14.55
N ARG A 772 -10.29 -65.31 15.55
CA ARG A 772 -9.40 -65.18 16.71
C ARG A 772 -9.78 -66.22 17.76
N ARG A 773 -8.83 -67.05 18.20
CA ARG A 773 -9.01 -68.02 19.28
C ARG A 773 -8.19 -67.60 20.49
N HIS A 774 -8.84 -67.42 21.64
CA HIS A 774 -8.13 -67.07 22.87
C HIS A 774 -7.24 -68.23 23.31
N ILE A 775 -5.97 -67.96 23.63
CA ILE A 775 -5.05 -68.96 24.18
C ILE A 775 -5.30 -69.03 25.68
N SER A 776 -5.83 -70.15 26.17
CA SER A 776 -6.37 -70.21 27.54
C SER A 776 -5.30 -70.15 28.65
N SER A 777 -4.03 -70.45 28.34
CA SER A 777 -2.92 -70.27 29.29
C SER A 777 -1.53 -70.18 28.63
N PRO A 778 -0.50 -69.68 29.35
CA PRO A 778 0.90 -69.72 28.91
C PRO A 778 1.44 -71.13 28.66
N GLU A 779 0.92 -72.14 29.37
CA GLU A 779 1.26 -73.55 29.15
C GLU A 779 0.75 -74.02 27.78
N VAL A 780 -0.46 -73.62 27.37
CA VAL A 780 -0.98 -73.90 26.02
C VAL A 780 -0.14 -73.20 24.96
N MET A 781 0.24 -71.95 25.22
CA MET A 781 1.14 -71.19 24.34
C MET A 781 2.46 -71.94 24.11
N SER A 782 3.08 -72.43 25.19
CA SER A 782 4.32 -73.20 25.15
C SER A 782 4.14 -74.57 24.49
N ALA A 783 3.04 -75.28 24.79
CA ALA A 783 2.72 -76.57 24.18
C ALA A 783 2.48 -76.48 22.67
N CYS A 784 2.03 -75.31 22.19
CA CYS A 784 1.90 -75.00 20.78
C CYS A 784 3.20 -74.49 20.13
N GLY A 785 4.25 -74.26 20.91
CA GLY A 785 5.52 -73.68 20.44
C GLY A 785 5.45 -72.17 20.19
N TYR A 786 4.39 -71.49 20.62
CA TYR A 786 4.25 -70.06 20.46
C TYR A 786 5.13 -69.29 21.45
N TYR A 787 5.69 -68.16 21.00
CA TYR A 787 6.55 -67.29 21.81
C TYR A 787 5.93 -65.91 22.03
N PHE A 788 6.11 -65.35 23.23
CA PHE A 788 5.63 -64.01 23.55
C PHE A 788 6.23 -62.92 22.64
N SER A 789 7.46 -63.12 22.17
CA SER A 789 8.14 -62.24 21.21
C SER A 789 7.45 -62.18 19.84
N SER A 790 6.64 -63.19 19.51
CA SER A 790 5.88 -63.29 18.26
C SER A 790 4.53 -62.58 18.34
N VAL A 791 4.09 -62.14 19.52
CA VAL A 791 2.80 -61.45 19.68
C VAL A 791 2.87 -60.05 19.11
N ARG A 792 1.90 -59.71 18.25
CA ARG A 792 1.72 -58.37 17.68
C ARG A 792 0.54 -57.68 18.33
N TYR A 793 0.69 -56.40 18.61
CA TYR A 793 -0.40 -55.60 19.16
C TYR A 793 -1.30 -55.07 18.02
N VAL A 794 -2.60 -55.22 18.19
CA VAL A 794 -3.66 -54.72 17.29
C VAL A 794 -4.74 -54.09 18.17
N ALA A 795 -4.87 -52.77 18.11
CA ALA A 795 -5.80 -52.01 18.96
C ALA A 795 -7.25 -52.54 18.88
N GLN A 796 -7.72 -52.92 17.69
CA GLN A 796 -9.07 -53.45 17.47
C GLN A 796 -9.11 -54.97 17.28
N VAL A 797 -8.26 -55.72 17.99
CA VAL A 797 -8.24 -57.20 17.88
C VAL A 797 -9.62 -57.82 18.13
N LEU A 798 -10.44 -57.20 18.99
CA LEU A 798 -11.79 -57.68 19.31
C LEU A 798 -12.80 -57.52 18.17
N GLY A 799 -12.50 -56.70 17.17
CA GLY A 799 -13.28 -56.56 15.94
C GLY A 799 -13.17 -57.76 15.00
N ILE A 800 -12.18 -58.64 15.22
CA ILE A 800 -12.06 -59.93 14.52
C ILE A 800 -13.03 -60.93 15.16
N SER A 801 -13.78 -61.66 14.33
CA SER A 801 -14.73 -62.69 14.78
C SER A 801 -14.06 -63.72 15.69
N ALA A 802 -14.67 -64.01 16.84
CA ALA A 802 -14.14 -64.95 17.82
C ALA A 802 -14.49 -66.40 17.45
N GLY A 803 -13.51 -67.30 17.57
CA GLY A 803 -13.67 -68.75 17.56
C GLY A 803 -13.57 -69.34 18.97
N PRO A 804 -13.69 -70.68 19.11
CA PRO A 804 -13.53 -71.35 20.40
C PRO A 804 -12.10 -71.20 20.94
N ASP A 805 -11.94 -71.14 22.27
CA ASP A 805 -10.63 -71.06 22.91
C ASP A 805 -9.69 -72.21 22.48
N LEU A 806 -8.40 -71.92 22.42
CA LEU A 806 -7.35 -72.91 22.24
C LEU A 806 -6.90 -73.39 23.61
N ASN A 807 -7.21 -74.65 23.92
CA ASN A 807 -6.91 -75.29 25.21
C ASN A 807 -5.76 -76.30 25.17
N GLY A 808 -5.14 -76.50 24.00
CA GLY A 808 -4.07 -77.47 23.76
C GLY A 808 -3.94 -77.84 22.28
N PRO A 809 -2.95 -78.67 21.90
CA PRO A 809 -2.78 -79.15 20.52
C PRO A 809 -4.00 -79.94 20.00
N PRO A 810 -4.24 -79.99 18.66
CA PRO A 810 -3.42 -79.43 17.58
C PRO A 810 -3.57 -77.90 17.47
N CYS A 811 -2.45 -77.22 17.25
CA CYS A 811 -2.40 -75.77 17.23
C CYS A 811 -2.42 -75.25 15.79
N PRO A 812 -3.11 -74.12 15.52
CA PRO A 812 -3.10 -73.48 14.21
C PRO A 812 -1.66 -73.22 13.73
N ARG A 813 -1.35 -73.53 12.47
CA ARG A 813 -0.01 -73.31 11.93
C ARG A 813 -0.06 -72.41 10.73
N TRP A 814 0.87 -71.48 10.70
CA TRP A 814 1.09 -70.64 9.53
C TRP A 814 1.85 -71.42 8.47
N ILE A 815 1.27 -71.59 7.30
CA ILE A 815 1.98 -72.09 6.11
C ILE A 815 2.16 -70.92 5.16
N PRO A 816 3.40 -70.50 4.85
CA PRO A 816 3.66 -69.44 3.89
C PRO A 816 3.19 -69.84 2.49
N PRO A 817 2.75 -68.88 1.65
CA PRO A 817 2.54 -69.13 0.23
C PRO A 817 3.79 -69.71 -0.44
N THR A 818 3.61 -70.61 -1.41
CA THR A 818 4.71 -71.12 -2.23
C THR A 818 5.44 -69.95 -2.89
N GLY A 819 6.77 -69.97 -2.88
CA GLY A 819 7.61 -68.88 -3.39
C GLY A 819 7.89 -67.76 -2.37
N SER A 820 7.47 -67.91 -1.11
CA SER A 820 7.77 -66.92 -0.06
C SER A 820 9.25 -66.97 0.32
N LEU A 821 9.91 -65.81 0.27
CA LEU A 821 11.25 -65.61 0.82
C LEU A 821 11.13 -65.21 2.30
N LEU A 822 11.77 -65.98 3.18
CA LEU A 822 11.63 -65.88 4.63
C LEU A 822 13.00 -65.68 5.28
N LYS A 823 13.07 -64.79 6.27
CA LYS A 823 14.25 -64.53 7.08
C LYS A 823 13.84 -64.48 8.55
N GLY A 824 14.66 -65.09 9.42
CA GLY A 824 14.47 -65.07 10.87
C GLY A 824 15.28 -63.94 11.52
N THR A 825 15.81 -64.18 12.70
CA THR A 825 16.74 -63.26 13.36
C THR A 825 18.15 -63.31 12.76
N THR A 826 18.51 -64.40 12.10
CA THR A 826 19.79 -64.57 11.39
C THR A 826 19.72 -64.01 9.96
N ASP A 827 20.87 -63.76 9.35
CA ASP A 827 20.96 -63.33 7.94
C ASP A 827 20.65 -64.41 6.90
N ALA A 828 20.38 -65.65 7.35
CA ALA A 828 19.99 -66.73 6.47
C ALA A 828 18.60 -66.50 5.86
N VAL A 829 18.52 -66.55 4.53
CA VAL A 829 17.26 -66.44 3.79
C VAL A 829 16.85 -67.81 3.27
N TYR A 830 15.57 -68.12 3.38
CA TYR A 830 14.97 -69.38 2.94
C TYR A 830 13.89 -69.09 1.90
N ILE A 831 13.80 -69.93 0.86
CA ILE A 831 12.64 -69.97 -0.04
C ILE A 831 11.74 -71.13 0.39
N PHE A 832 10.43 -70.90 0.47
CA PHE A 832 9.46 -71.96 0.68
C PHE A 832 8.96 -72.51 -0.66
N ASP A 833 9.21 -73.79 -0.94
CA ASP A 833 8.87 -74.41 -2.23
C ASP A 833 7.44 -75.01 -2.30
N GLY A 834 6.63 -74.75 -1.26
CA GLY A 834 5.28 -75.30 -1.12
C GLY A 834 5.20 -76.51 -0.19
N ALA A 835 6.33 -77.14 0.13
CA ALA A 835 6.41 -78.23 1.11
C ALA A 835 7.50 -78.02 2.16
N GLN A 836 8.65 -77.45 1.77
CA GLN A 836 9.84 -77.33 2.60
C GLN A 836 10.44 -75.92 2.48
N LYS A 837 11.06 -75.44 3.57
CA LYS A 837 11.97 -74.29 3.51
C LYS A 837 13.34 -74.76 3.00
N ARG A 838 13.93 -74.03 2.06
CA ARG A 838 15.24 -74.32 1.49
C ARG A 838 16.15 -73.11 1.66
N HIS A 839 17.28 -73.29 2.34
CA HIS A 839 18.25 -72.21 2.56
C HIS A 839 18.85 -71.74 1.22
N VAL A 840 18.89 -70.43 0.97
CA VAL A 840 19.54 -69.85 -0.21
C VAL A 840 21.02 -69.66 0.08
N ALA A 841 21.88 -70.42 -0.60
CA ALA A 841 23.27 -70.61 -0.17
C ALA A 841 24.15 -69.34 -0.20
N SER A 842 23.81 -68.33 -1.01
CA SER A 842 24.53 -67.05 -1.07
C SER A 842 23.72 -65.95 -1.74
N SER A 843 24.15 -64.70 -1.59
CA SER A 843 23.60 -63.54 -2.32
C SER A 843 23.76 -63.67 -3.84
N THR A 844 24.83 -64.32 -4.32
CA THR A 844 25.03 -64.63 -5.73
C THR A 844 23.94 -65.57 -6.25
N VAL A 845 23.62 -66.63 -5.51
CA VAL A 845 22.53 -67.56 -5.87
C VAL A 845 21.18 -66.85 -5.79
N PHE A 846 20.96 -66.04 -4.76
CA PHE A 846 19.75 -65.24 -4.61
C PHE A 846 19.50 -64.37 -5.86
N GLY A 847 20.50 -63.62 -6.32
CA GLY A 847 20.41 -62.84 -7.55
C GLY A 847 20.25 -63.69 -8.82
N ALA A 848 20.98 -64.80 -8.93
CA ALA A 848 20.89 -65.72 -10.07
C ALA A 848 19.50 -66.39 -10.19
N CYS A 849 18.80 -66.59 -9.08
CA CYS A 849 17.42 -67.08 -9.05
C CYS A 849 16.38 -66.00 -9.40
N GLY A 850 16.79 -64.75 -9.61
CA GLY A 850 15.87 -63.63 -9.85
C GLY A 850 15.11 -63.19 -8.59
N TYR A 851 15.50 -63.68 -7.40
CA TYR A 851 14.90 -63.27 -6.15
C TYR A 851 15.25 -61.80 -5.86
N GLN A 852 14.30 -61.09 -5.26
CA GLN A 852 14.44 -59.67 -4.95
C GLN A 852 14.46 -59.46 -3.44
N TRP A 853 15.46 -58.74 -2.94
CA TRP A 853 15.62 -58.49 -1.50
C TRP A 853 14.42 -57.79 -0.87
N GLY A 854 13.69 -56.97 -1.65
CA GLY A 854 12.44 -56.35 -1.21
C GLY A 854 11.33 -57.35 -0.85
N ASN A 855 11.31 -58.53 -1.47
CA ASN A 855 10.31 -59.57 -1.24
C ASN A 855 10.59 -60.43 0.01
N VAL A 856 11.75 -60.26 0.67
CA VAL A 856 12.06 -61.02 1.88
C VAL A 856 11.13 -60.61 3.03
N ASN A 857 10.49 -61.60 3.63
CA ASN A 857 9.61 -61.46 4.79
C ASN A 857 10.36 -61.83 6.05
N ASP A 858 10.38 -60.91 7.00
CA ASP A 858 10.90 -61.17 8.33
C ASP A 858 9.82 -61.95 9.10
N VAL A 859 10.14 -63.17 9.47
CA VAL A 859 9.30 -64.08 10.26
C VAL A 859 10.01 -64.42 11.55
N THR A 860 9.29 -65.00 12.50
CA THR A 860 9.91 -65.45 13.75
C THR A 860 10.76 -66.68 13.49
N ASP A 861 11.81 -66.90 14.29
CA ASP A 861 12.65 -68.10 14.16
C ASP A 861 11.84 -69.38 14.30
N TRP A 862 10.79 -69.35 15.14
CA TRP A 862 9.85 -70.46 15.28
C TRP A 862 9.11 -70.81 13.99
N VAL A 863 8.65 -69.81 13.24
CA VAL A 863 8.03 -70.04 11.93
C VAL A 863 9.02 -70.75 11.01
N LEU A 864 10.29 -70.36 11.02
CA LEU A 864 11.30 -71.08 10.27
C LEU A 864 11.49 -72.51 10.81
N GLU A 865 11.68 -72.70 12.11
CA GLU A 865 11.96 -74.00 12.73
C GLU A 865 10.86 -75.03 12.52
N THR A 866 9.60 -74.58 12.41
CA THR A 866 8.44 -75.47 12.23
C THR A 866 8.20 -75.90 10.79
N LEU A 867 8.80 -75.23 9.80
CA LEU A 867 8.73 -75.63 8.40
C LEU A 867 9.72 -76.77 8.12
N PRO A 868 9.31 -77.86 7.43
CA PRO A 868 10.21 -78.92 7.03
C PRO A 868 11.41 -78.36 6.26
N THR A 869 12.63 -78.82 6.56
CA THR A 869 13.84 -78.30 5.92
C THR A 869 14.24 -79.17 4.73
N GLY A 870 14.35 -78.57 3.55
CA GLY A 870 14.82 -79.21 2.32
C GLY A 870 16.28 -78.89 2.00
N ALA A 871 16.79 -79.51 0.93
CA ALA A 871 18.16 -79.28 0.48
C ALA A 871 18.40 -77.81 0.10
N PRO A 872 19.56 -77.20 0.44
CA PRO A 872 19.84 -75.81 0.10
C PRO A 872 19.73 -75.52 -1.40
N VAL A 873 19.29 -74.31 -1.76
CA VAL A 873 19.36 -73.81 -3.14
C VAL A 873 20.77 -73.27 -3.37
N SER A 874 21.56 -74.01 -4.15
CA SER A 874 22.98 -73.70 -4.42
C SER A 874 23.26 -73.27 -5.86
N ALA A 875 22.34 -73.54 -6.80
CA ALA A 875 22.35 -73.11 -8.20
C ALA A 875 20.95 -73.26 -8.82
N GLN A 876 20.76 -72.77 -10.06
CA GLN A 876 19.52 -72.99 -10.82
C GLN A 876 19.32 -74.48 -11.19
N PRO A 877 18.07 -74.94 -11.40
CA PRO A 877 16.81 -74.21 -11.35
C PRO A 877 16.34 -73.94 -9.91
N CYS A 878 15.80 -72.74 -9.69
CA CYS A 878 15.33 -72.32 -8.37
C CYS A 878 13.80 -72.48 -8.27
N PRO A 879 13.26 -72.76 -7.06
CA PRO A 879 11.83 -72.76 -6.80
C PRO A 879 11.14 -71.43 -7.08
#